data_AF-A0A7W2FXP5-F1
#
_entry.id   AF-A0A7W2FXP5-F1
#
_cell.length_a   1.000
_cell.length_b   1.000
_cell.length_c   1.000
_cell.angle_alpha   90.00
_cell.angle_beta   90.00
_cell.angle_gamma   90.00
#
_symmetry.space_group_name_H-M   'P 1'
#
loop_
_entity.id
_entity.type
_entity.pdbx_description
1 polymer ?
#
loop_
_entity_poly.entity_id
_entity_poly.type
_entity_poly.pdbx_seq_one_letter_code
_entity_poly.pdbx_strand_id
1 'polypeptide(L)'
;MKKLLYISLLLVSFISLAQTNVILKRKNNKKHTENQITSLLKDHWKFKDAINADYRNPDFNDADWYEVKRDTAGNIVKKEINFKGKATLRNNFEIDSTLVGVPLSLDITMDPGVFSVYINGTFYKTFGKLKNNNEPEVRHTRNIPIELDFVDVIFTKTGKQNIVIEYQDSKITKTADFLNLKVEVMKQQDALAEANGIRNATSIFVVLGSIFMTLCVFHLILYVFFRSFIPNLYFSLFNFSMGATFFVIIYMLLKGPSLNTFNITGIAVIALTYISIFALSGLVNSLFAKNKKRFKIFSIICVIGLIISIAWDENQLFLLLGLIYSFAEATILLIKAIIKKVKGARILASGILLTLFFTIALVIFLILVANKDGITVDDDDKIAMITLSIIAFGMILSVFSIPFSMSAYLAWYFSHINNENELKVTEVEELTQQKINQEKDKQSLIENINNELELKVEKRKNEIELQQTEIELQNKVLANEKRKSEALLLNILPEEVALELKEKGNTQSKFFDSVTILFTDFKDFTKLTEKVSSTELIEELNYCFKEFDRIISKYGIEKIKTIGDAYMAVSGLPKKDENHALKMVNASLEIRDFMEQYKQKRINENKSFFEMRIGINSGEVVAGIVGIKKFAYDVWGSAVNLASEMEVHGAIGKVNISQNTFNLVKDNFDTELRTEKLQDSDVNMYFAEPKEKNVALKKVKEFIVEKQKQELPKHLHYHNINHILDVHNAVINYAKLEGISTENTELLETAALFHDSGFIVKADGHELISCEFAEEFLPNFGYDAVQIEKIKGMIMATKIPQSPTNHLEQILADADLDYLGRDDFEEISNGLFEELKAENKVTDLNTWNKIQVSFFEKHSYFTESAKRLRNDKKQQNLELIKKQLL
;
A
#
# COMPACT_ATOMS: atom_id res chain seq x y z
N MET A 1 -27.79 -2.53 -30.64
CA MET A 1 -27.56 -2.27 -32.09
C MET A 1 -28.70 -2.80 -32.98
N LYS A 2 -28.80 -4.10 -33.30
CA LYS A 2 -29.83 -4.65 -34.23
C LYS A 2 -31.26 -4.10 -34.05
N LYS A 3 -31.78 -4.05 -32.81
CA LYS A 3 -33.13 -3.51 -32.51
C LYS A 3 -33.31 -2.03 -32.91
N LEU A 4 -32.30 -1.18 -32.76
CA LEU A 4 -32.37 0.23 -33.18
C LEU A 4 -32.44 0.36 -34.71
N LEU A 5 -31.58 -0.38 -35.42
CA LEU A 5 -31.54 -0.37 -36.88
C LEU A 5 -32.90 -0.77 -37.48
N TYR A 6 -33.56 -1.75 -36.86
CA TYR A 6 -34.89 -2.22 -37.25
C TYR A 6 -35.96 -1.12 -37.08
N ILE A 7 -35.93 -0.36 -35.99
CA ILE A 7 -36.84 0.77 -35.74
C ILE A 7 -36.62 1.89 -36.77
N SER A 8 -35.36 2.25 -37.06
CA SER A 8 -35.08 3.26 -38.09
C SER A 8 -35.50 2.84 -39.50
N LEU A 9 -35.39 1.54 -39.84
CA LEU A 9 -35.84 1.02 -41.13
C LEU A 9 -37.37 0.99 -41.24
N LEU A 10 -38.08 0.68 -40.15
CA LEU A 10 -39.55 0.74 -40.08
C LEU A 10 -40.09 2.17 -40.24
N LEU A 11 -39.40 3.18 -39.70
CA LEU A 11 -39.75 4.59 -39.90
C LEU A 11 -39.59 5.05 -41.36
N VAL A 12 -38.56 4.58 -42.06
CA VAL A 12 -38.31 4.94 -43.47
C VAL A 12 -39.29 4.23 -44.42
N SER A 13 -39.66 2.97 -44.15
CA SER A 13 -40.63 2.24 -44.99
C SER A 13 -42.05 2.80 -44.86
N PHE A 14 -42.49 3.21 -43.67
CA PHE A 14 -43.84 3.73 -43.45
C PHE A 14 -44.15 5.02 -44.22
N ILE A 15 -43.16 5.91 -44.40
CA ILE A 15 -43.39 7.21 -45.04
C ILE A 15 -43.32 7.12 -46.57
N SER A 16 -42.50 6.23 -47.13
CA SER A 16 -42.28 6.12 -48.58
C SER A 16 -43.44 5.46 -49.35
N LEU A 17 -44.16 4.50 -48.75
CA LEU A 17 -45.30 3.83 -49.40
C LEU A 17 -46.55 4.72 -49.54
N ALA A 18 -46.69 5.75 -48.70
CA ALA A 18 -47.91 6.57 -48.64
C ALA A 18 -48.05 7.57 -49.82
N GLN A 19 -46.98 7.89 -50.53
CA GLN A 19 -46.95 9.01 -51.49
C GLN A 19 -46.73 8.60 -52.96
N THR A 20 -46.08 7.47 -53.22
CA THR A 20 -45.75 7.01 -54.59
C THR A 20 -46.98 6.73 -55.46
N ASN A 21 -48.04 6.15 -54.89
CA ASN A 21 -49.29 5.86 -55.61
C ASN A 21 -50.04 7.11 -56.12
N VAL A 22 -49.80 8.29 -55.54
CA VAL A 22 -50.47 9.54 -55.95
C VAL A 22 -49.81 10.17 -57.18
N ILE A 23 -48.50 9.97 -57.36
CA ILE A 23 -47.71 10.62 -58.41
C ILE A 23 -47.96 9.97 -59.77
N LEU A 24 -47.89 8.62 -59.84
CA LEU A 24 -48.04 7.87 -61.10
C LEU A 24 -49.42 8.06 -61.76
N LYS A 25 -50.49 8.24 -60.98
CA LYS A 25 -51.85 8.40 -61.51
C LYS A 25 -52.12 9.76 -62.16
N ARG A 26 -51.17 10.72 -62.08
CA ARG A 26 -51.39 12.12 -62.47
C ARG A 26 -50.96 12.47 -63.90
N LYS A 27 -49.88 11.89 -64.46
CA LYS A 27 -49.31 12.39 -65.74
C LYS A 27 -50.23 12.20 -66.96
N ASN A 28 -51.21 11.30 -66.91
CA ASN A 28 -52.14 11.07 -68.02
C ASN A 28 -53.19 12.18 -68.21
N ASN A 29 -53.54 12.96 -67.17
CA ASN A 29 -54.69 13.89 -67.24
C ASN A 29 -54.32 15.34 -67.62
N LYS A 30 -53.04 15.72 -67.50
CA LYS A 30 -52.62 17.13 -67.59
C LYS A 30 -52.69 17.70 -69.02
N LYS A 31 -52.64 16.84 -70.03
CA LYS A 31 -52.24 17.19 -71.40
C LYS A 31 -53.33 17.76 -72.34
N HIS A 32 -54.51 18.13 -71.82
CA HIS A 32 -55.65 18.52 -72.67
C HIS A 32 -56.34 19.87 -72.35
N THR A 33 -55.91 20.67 -71.35
CA THR A 33 -56.57 21.97 -71.05
C THR A 33 -55.71 23.16 -70.63
N GLU A 34 -54.36 23.09 -70.63
CA GLU A 34 -53.56 24.19 -70.06
C GLU A 34 -53.56 25.50 -70.88
N ASN A 35 -53.78 25.46 -72.19
CA ASN A 35 -53.69 26.64 -73.07
C ASN A 35 -54.98 27.48 -73.23
N GLN A 36 -56.09 27.14 -72.54
CA GLN A 36 -57.39 27.84 -72.72
C GLN A 36 -57.97 28.48 -71.45
N ILE A 37 -57.49 28.14 -70.26
CA ILE A 37 -58.11 28.59 -68.99
C ILE A 37 -57.30 29.73 -68.35
N THR A 38 -55.98 29.69 -68.43
CA THR A 38 -55.06 30.73 -67.92
C THR A 38 -55.23 32.09 -68.61
N SER A 39 -55.77 32.12 -69.83
CA SER A 39 -56.02 33.31 -70.65
C SER A 39 -57.43 33.91 -70.49
N LEU A 40 -58.27 33.38 -69.60
CA LEU A 40 -59.65 33.88 -69.41
C LEU A 40 -59.71 35.34 -68.95
N LEU A 41 -58.78 35.77 -68.10
CA LEU A 41 -58.72 37.14 -67.59
C LEU A 41 -57.98 38.03 -68.57
N LYS A 42 -58.61 39.15 -68.95
CA LYS A 42 -58.02 40.10 -69.91
C LYS A 42 -56.77 40.73 -69.33
N ASP A 43 -55.76 40.97 -70.17
CA ASP A 43 -54.53 41.66 -69.78
C ASP A 43 -54.77 43.09 -69.25
N HIS A 44 -55.90 43.68 -69.61
CA HIS A 44 -56.30 45.06 -69.30
C HIS A 44 -57.20 45.08 -68.06
N TRP A 45 -56.61 45.35 -66.89
CA TRP A 45 -57.33 45.57 -65.64
C TRP A 45 -57.71 47.05 -65.50
N LYS A 46 -58.90 47.33 -64.97
CA LYS A 46 -59.32 48.67 -64.57
C LYS A 46 -58.97 48.92 -63.10
N PHE A 47 -58.53 50.14 -62.78
CA PHE A 47 -58.08 50.56 -61.46
C PHE A 47 -58.73 51.89 -61.02
N LYS A 48 -59.14 51.97 -59.75
CA LYS A 48 -59.52 53.19 -59.05
C LYS A 48 -58.81 53.29 -57.69
N ASP A 49 -58.41 54.48 -57.28
CA ASP A 49 -57.74 54.83 -56.02
C ASP A 49 -58.69 54.96 -54.81
N ALA A 50 -59.89 54.39 -54.94
CA ALA A 50 -60.97 54.44 -53.96
C ALA A 50 -61.71 53.11 -53.90
N ILE A 51 -62.40 52.86 -52.78
CA ILE A 51 -63.29 51.71 -52.59
C ILE A 51 -64.72 52.23 -52.40
N ASN A 52 -65.67 51.71 -53.17
CA ASN A 52 -67.10 52.00 -53.06
C ASN A 52 -67.90 50.73 -53.38
N ALA A 53 -69.02 50.51 -52.69
CA ALA A 53 -69.90 49.36 -52.91
C ALA A 53 -70.47 49.32 -54.34
N ASP A 54 -70.73 50.47 -54.96
CA ASP A 54 -71.23 50.57 -56.34
C ASP A 54 -70.29 49.89 -57.35
N TYR A 55 -68.98 49.94 -57.10
CA TYR A 55 -67.94 49.40 -57.99
C TYR A 55 -67.99 47.87 -58.13
N ARG A 56 -68.72 47.20 -57.23
CA ARG A 56 -68.93 45.75 -57.21
C ARG A 56 -70.02 45.30 -58.20
N ASN A 57 -70.89 46.21 -58.63
CA ASN A 57 -72.01 45.90 -59.54
C ASN A 57 -71.47 45.43 -60.92
N PRO A 58 -71.88 44.27 -61.46
CA PRO A 58 -71.49 43.82 -62.79
C PRO A 58 -71.65 44.91 -63.87
N ASP A 59 -72.77 45.64 -63.85
CA ASP A 59 -73.14 46.63 -64.86
C ASP A 59 -72.57 48.03 -64.59
N PHE A 60 -71.68 48.19 -63.59
CA PHE A 60 -70.99 49.46 -63.33
C PHE A 60 -70.12 49.86 -64.52
N ASN A 61 -70.29 51.10 -64.99
CA ASN A 61 -69.51 51.68 -66.09
C ASN A 61 -68.10 52.09 -65.61
N ASP A 62 -67.10 51.26 -65.91
CA ASP A 62 -65.69 51.47 -65.56
C ASP A 62 -64.86 52.15 -66.67
N ALA A 63 -65.52 52.80 -67.64
CA ALA A 63 -64.84 53.42 -68.79
C ALA A 63 -63.90 54.59 -68.42
N ASP A 64 -64.14 55.28 -67.31
CA ASP A 64 -63.29 56.38 -66.79
C ASP A 64 -62.11 55.88 -65.93
N TRP A 65 -61.98 54.57 -65.70
CA TRP A 65 -60.97 54.01 -64.82
C TRP A 65 -59.61 53.87 -65.50
N TYR A 66 -58.55 54.05 -64.70
CA TYR A 66 -57.18 53.83 -65.15
C TYR A 66 -56.99 52.39 -65.60
N GLU A 67 -56.22 52.19 -66.67
CA GLU A 67 -55.99 50.87 -67.25
C GLU A 67 -54.56 50.41 -67.02
N VAL A 68 -54.42 49.20 -66.48
CA VAL A 68 -53.14 48.59 -66.11
C VAL A 68 -53.02 47.25 -66.83
N LYS A 69 -51.86 47.02 -67.47
CA LYS A 69 -51.63 45.88 -68.37
C LYS A 69 -50.85 44.74 -67.68
N ARG A 70 -50.72 43.56 -68.30
CA ARG A 70 -49.81 42.49 -67.85
C ARG A 70 -48.41 42.56 -68.49
N ASP A 71 -47.39 42.15 -67.74
CA ASP A 71 -45.99 42.09 -68.14
C ASP A 71 -45.62 40.73 -68.74
N THR A 72 -44.39 40.59 -69.23
CA THR A 72 -43.89 39.33 -69.84
C THR A 72 -43.73 38.16 -68.84
N ALA A 73 -44.02 38.37 -67.55
CA ALA A 73 -44.08 37.36 -66.51
C ALA A 73 -45.49 37.23 -65.88
N GLY A 74 -46.51 37.88 -66.46
CA GLY A 74 -47.91 37.81 -66.04
C GLY A 74 -48.30 38.74 -64.88
N ASN A 75 -47.38 39.54 -64.34
CA ASN A 75 -47.66 40.53 -63.30
C ASN A 75 -48.29 41.79 -63.90
N ILE A 76 -49.04 42.56 -63.12
CA ILE A 76 -49.53 43.86 -63.60
C ILE A 76 -48.37 44.89 -63.73
N VAL A 77 -48.25 45.50 -64.91
CA VAL A 77 -47.13 46.35 -65.35
C VAL A 77 -47.06 47.65 -64.57
N LYS A 78 -45.88 47.85 -63.98
CA LYS A 78 -45.26 49.13 -63.60
C LYS A 78 -45.76 50.35 -64.40
N LYS A 79 -46.55 51.17 -63.73
CA LYS A 79 -46.59 52.62 -63.89
C LYS A 79 -46.84 53.21 -62.50
N GLU A 80 -46.34 54.41 -62.22
CA GLU A 80 -46.63 55.08 -60.95
C GLU A 80 -48.15 55.27 -60.81
N ILE A 81 -48.74 54.69 -59.77
CA ILE A 81 -50.16 54.82 -59.43
C ILE A 81 -50.26 55.48 -58.06
N ASN A 82 -50.73 56.73 -58.04
CA ASN A 82 -50.85 57.50 -56.80
C ASN A 82 -52.14 57.15 -56.05
N PHE A 83 -52.10 56.10 -55.24
CA PHE A 83 -53.20 55.68 -54.36
C PHE A 83 -52.77 55.70 -52.89
N LYS A 84 -53.68 56.07 -51.99
CA LYS A 84 -53.40 56.27 -50.56
C LYS A 84 -53.80 55.04 -49.72
N GLY A 85 -53.20 53.89 -50.05
CA GLY A 85 -53.44 52.65 -49.32
C GLY A 85 -54.88 52.11 -49.39
N LYS A 86 -55.68 52.55 -50.38
CA LYS A 86 -56.97 51.98 -50.77
C LYS A 86 -57.08 51.97 -52.29
N ALA A 87 -57.60 50.88 -52.86
CA ALA A 87 -57.81 50.73 -54.28
C ALA A 87 -58.94 49.72 -54.58
N THR A 88 -59.52 49.83 -55.77
CA THR A 88 -60.34 48.78 -56.37
C THR A 88 -59.78 48.44 -57.74
N LEU A 89 -59.51 47.15 -57.97
CA LEU A 89 -59.13 46.59 -59.26
C LEU A 89 -60.29 45.76 -59.81
N ARG A 90 -60.51 45.84 -61.13
CA ARG A 90 -61.70 45.28 -61.79
C ARG A 90 -61.33 44.69 -63.15
N ASN A 91 -61.84 43.48 -63.45
CA ASN A 91 -61.63 42.82 -64.74
C ASN A 91 -62.94 42.20 -65.24
N ASN A 92 -63.27 42.44 -66.50
CA ASN A 92 -64.51 41.99 -67.14
C ASN A 92 -64.16 40.92 -68.18
N PHE A 93 -64.33 39.65 -67.82
CA PHE A 93 -64.02 38.48 -68.67
C PHE A 93 -65.29 37.82 -69.19
N GLU A 94 -65.18 36.71 -69.92
CA GLU A 94 -66.30 36.01 -70.52
C GLU A 94 -66.16 34.51 -70.28
N ILE A 95 -67.25 33.84 -69.89
CA ILE A 95 -67.31 32.40 -69.65
C ILE A 95 -68.09 31.74 -70.79
N ASP A 96 -67.41 30.85 -71.51
CA ASP A 96 -68.03 30.01 -72.54
C ASP A 96 -68.77 28.80 -71.94
N SER A 97 -69.47 28.05 -72.80
CA SER A 97 -70.29 26.89 -72.41
C SER A 97 -69.50 25.67 -71.92
N THR A 98 -68.18 25.62 -72.12
CA THR A 98 -67.31 24.52 -71.66
C THR A 98 -66.89 24.67 -70.19
N LEU A 99 -67.02 25.88 -69.63
CA LEU A 99 -66.64 26.22 -68.26
C LEU A 99 -67.85 26.40 -67.31
N VAL A 100 -69.07 26.45 -67.84
CA VAL A 100 -70.30 26.47 -67.02
C VAL A 100 -70.43 25.15 -66.26
N GLY A 101 -70.66 25.24 -64.95
CA GLY A 101 -70.74 24.08 -64.05
C GLY A 101 -69.39 23.45 -63.67
N VAL A 102 -68.27 23.94 -64.22
CA VAL A 102 -66.92 23.47 -63.86
C VAL A 102 -66.45 24.16 -62.57
N PRO A 103 -65.98 23.43 -61.55
CA PRO A 103 -65.29 24.03 -60.40
C PRO A 103 -63.94 24.61 -60.81
N LEU A 104 -63.83 25.93 -60.69
CA LEU A 104 -62.61 26.69 -60.93
C LEU A 104 -62.07 27.25 -59.61
N SER A 105 -60.76 27.43 -59.54
CA SER A 105 -60.06 28.10 -58.45
C SER A 105 -59.28 29.28 -59.03
N LEU A 106 -59.29 30.40 -58.31
CA LEU A 106 -58.53 31.60 -58.62
C LEU A 106 -57.32 31.69 -57.68
N ASP A 107 -56.09 31.47 -58.15
CA ASP A 107 -54.89 31.91 -57.41
C ASP A 107 -54.83 33.44 -57.50
N ILE A 108 -54.85 34.12 -56.35
CA ILE A 108 -54.74 35.57 -56.25
C ILE A 108 -53.52 35.89 -55.39
N THR A 109 -52.39 36.12 -56.06
CA THR A 109 -51.13 36.55 -55.43
C THR A 109 -51.02 38.07 -55.50
N MET A 110 -50.91 38.75 -54.34
CA MET A 110 -50.77 40.21 -54.23
C MET A 110 -49.61 40.64 -53.32
N ASP A 111 -49.20 41.90 -53.46
CA ASP A 111 -48.36 42.56 -52.46
C ASP A 111 -49.03 42.61 -51.07
N PRO A 112 -48.24 42.68 -49.98
CA PRO A 112 -48.77 42.65 -48.62
C PRO A 112 -49.80 43.74 -48.31
N GLY A 113 -51.01 43.35 -47.92
CA GLY A 113 -52.10 44.25 -47.56
C GLY A 113 -53.32 43.46 -47.07
N VAL A 114 -54.51 44.05 -47.09
CA VAL A 114 -55.78 43.34 -46.86
C VAL A 114 -56.61 43.47 -48.13
N PHE A 115 -57.10 42.36 -48.69
CA PHE A 115 -57.89 42.43 -49.92
C PHE A 115 -59.14 41.55 -49.88
N SER A 116 -60.24 42.06 -50.45
CA SER A 116 -61.55 41.41 -50.51
C SER A 116 -61.93 41.14 -51.96
N VAL A 117 -62.28 39.89 -52.26
CA VAL A 117 -62.61 39.41 -53.60
C VAL A 117 -64.11 39.29 -53.76
N TYR A 118 -64.62 39.93 -54.82
CA TYR A 118 -66.01 39.90 -55.25
C TYR A 118 -66.08 39.39 -56.68
N ILE A 119 -67.08 38.57 -57.00
CA ILE A 119 -67.36 38.11 -58.37
C ILE A 119 -68.84 38.35 -58.64
N ASN A 120 -69.12 39.06 -59.73
CA ASN A 120 -70.46 39.54 -60.09
C ASN A 120 -71.19 40.24 -58.91
N GLY A 121 -70.47 41.05 -58.14
CA GLY A 121 -70.97 41.72 -56.93
C GLY A 121 -71.15 40.84 -55.68
N THR A 122 -71.09 39.52 -55.81
CA THR A 122 -71.14 38.59 -54.68
C THR A 122 -69.78 38.53 -53.99
N PHE A 123 -69.76 38.60 -52.65
CA PHE A 123 -68.53 38.46 -51.86
C PHE A 123 -68.10 37.00 -51.72
N TYR A 124 -66.79 36.74 -51.83
CA TYR A 124 -66.22 35.40 -51.69
C TYR A 124 -65.29 35.24 -50.47
N LYS A 125 -64.19 36.00 -50.44
CA LYS A 125 -63.15 35.87 -49.39
C LYS A 125 -62.44 37.19 -49.16
N THR A 126 -62.09 37.47 -47.90
CA THR A 126 -61.13 38.52 -47.52
C THR A 126 -59.84 37.85 -47.05
N PHE A 127 -58.73 38.34 -47.58
CA PHE A 127 -57.38 37.91 -47.24
C PHE A 127 -56.76 38.94 -46.30
N GLY A 128 -56.51 38.54 -45.06
CA GLY A 128 -56.08 39.43 -43.96
C GLY A 128 -57.25 40.01 -43.15
N LYS A 129 -56.95 40.93 -42.23
CA LYS A 129 -57.91 41.67 -41.41
C LYS A 129 -57.53 43.16 -41.35
N LEU A 130 -58.48 44.04 -41.60
CA LEU A 130 -58.32 45.48 -41.36
C LEU A 130 -58.20 45.78 -39.86
N LYS A 131 -57.48 46.86 -39.52
CA LYS A 131 -57.45 47.38 -38.14
C LYS A 131 -58.86 47.76 -37.69
N ASN A 132 -59.26 47.26 -36.52
CA ASN A 132 -60.46 47.70 -35.81
C ASN A 132 -60.03 48.21 -34.41
N ASN A 133 -60.90 48.89 -33.66
CA ASN A 133 -60.51 49.58 -32.42
C ASN A 133 -59.88 48.67 -31.35
N ASN A 134 -60.15 47.34 -31.40
CA ASN A 134 -59.60 46.35 -30.48
C ASN A 134 -58.63 45.32 -31.13
N GLU A 135 -58.41 45.35 -32.46
CA GLU A 135 -57.54 44.37 -33.16
C GLU A 135 -56.52 45.07 -34.10
N PRO A 136 -55.23 44.67 -34.09
CA PRO A 136 -54.23 45.19 -35.01
C PRO A 136 -54.48 44.70 -36.44
N GLU A 137 -53.99 45.46 -37.43
CA GLU A 137 -54.10 45.08 -38.84
C GLU A 137 -53.28 43.82 -39.16
N VAL A 138 -53.96 42.75 -39.57
CA VAL A 138 -53.35 41.53 -40.06
C VAL A 138 -53.24 41.64 -41.58
N ARG A 139 -52.22 42.35 -42.07
CA ARG A 139 -51.88 42.36 -43.50
C ARG A 139 -51.61 40.93 -43.95
N HIS A 140 -52.37 40.44 -44.93
CA HIS A 140 -52.01 39.28 -45.73
C HIS A 140 -50.69 39.59 -46.45
N THR A 141 -49.60 39.19 -45.81
CA THR A 141 -48.37 38.75 -46.46
C THR A 141 -48.60 37.30 -46.88
N ARG A 142 -47.95 36.82 -47.96
CA ARG A 142 -47.94 35.37 -48.28
C ARG A 142 -47.22 34.62 -47.15
N ASN A 143 -48.01 34.16 -46.17
CA ASN A 143 -47.55 33.64 -44.89
C ASN A 143 -48.35 32.37 -44.55
N ILE A 144 -48.18 31.37 -45.41
CA ILE A 144 -48.66 29.99 -45.28
C ILE A 144 -48.40 29.47 -43.85
N PRO A 145 -49.41 28.89 -43.19
CA PRO A 145 -49.86 27.50 -43.35
C PRO A 145 -50.70 27.28 -44.61
N ILE A 146 -50.79 26.02 -45.08
CA ILE A 146 -51.20 25.69 -46.46
C ILE A 146 -52.72 25.77 -46.64
N GLU A 147 -53.25 26.99 -46.63
CA GLU A 147 -54.10 27.44 -47.72
C GLU A 147 -53.17 27.96 -48.81
N LEU A 148 -53.31 27.43 -50.03
CA LEU A 148 -53.08 28.26 -51.21
C LEU A 148 -54.28 29.20 -51.28
N ASP A 149 -54.05 30.45 -51.66
CA ASP A 149 -55.02 31.54 -51.58
C ASP A 149 -56.08 31.49 -52.71
N PHE A 150 -56.58 30.29 -52.96
CA PHE A 150 -57.63 29.99 -53.92
C PHE A 150 -58.97 30.58 -53.46
N VAL A 151 -59.65 31.23 -54.41
CA VAL A 151 -61.09 31.46 -54.34
C VAL A 151 -61.77 30.45 -55.27
N ASP A 152 -62.58 29.56 -54.70
CA ASP A 152 -63.31 28.53 -55.45
C ASP A 152 -64.65 29.07 -55.98
N VAL A 153 -64.92 28.79 -57.26
CA VAL A 153 -66.01 29.41 -58.04
C VAL A 153 -66.63 28.38 -58.99
N ILE A 154 -67.96 28.42 -59.13
CA ILE A 154 -68.70 27.70 -60.18
C ILE A 154 -69.59 28.71 -60.91
N PHE A 155 -69.36 28.91 -62.20
CA PHE A 155 -70.20 29.76 -63.04
C PHE A 155 -71.41 28.97 -63.54
N THR A 156 -72.63 29.52 -63.37
CA THR A 156 -73.90 28.82 -63.65
C THR A 156 -74.53 29.19 -64.99
N LYS A 157 -73.98 30.17 -65.70
CA LYS A 157 -74.42 30.67 -67.01
C LYS A 157 -73.23 31.13 -67.84
N THR A 158 -73.38 31.13 -69.16
CA THR A 158 -72.41 31.70 -70.10
C THR A 158 -72.47 33.23 -70.15
N GLY A 159 -71.47 33.84 -70.76
CA GLY A 159 -71.39 35.27 -71.05
C GLY A 159 -70.49 36.03 -70.09
N LYS A 160 -70.60 37.36 -70.14
CA LYS A 160 -69.73 38.30 -69.39
C LYS A 160 -69.81 38.08 -67.88
N GLN A 161 -68.65 37.99 -67.25
CA GLN A 161 -68.46 37.93 -65.81
C GLN A 161 -67.55 39.07 -65.37
N ASN A 162 -67.66 39.45 -64.10
CA ASN A 162 -66.90 40.54 -63.49
C ASN A 162 -66.19 40.03 -62.22
N ILE A 163 -64.88 40.28 -62.10
CA ILE A 163 -64.14 40.13 -60.84
C ILE A 163 -63.69 41.51 -60.36
N VAL A 164 -63.87 41.75 -59.06
CA VAL A 164 -63.49 42.98 -58.36
C VAL A 164 -62.66 42.60 -57.13
N ILE A 165 -61.52 43.24 -56.98
CA ILE A 165 -60.61 43.08 -55.84
C ILE A 165 -60.46 44.45 -55.19
N GLU A 166 -60.99 44.59 -53.98
CA GLU A 166 -60.79 45.76 -53.12
C GLU A 166 -59.53 45.54 -52.29
N TYR A 167 -58.53 46.42 -52.40
CA TYR A 167 -57.25 46.32 -51.69
C TYR A 167 -57.07 47.51 -50.73
N GLN A 168 -56.64 47.24 -49.50
CA GLN A 168 -56.36 48.26 -48.49
C GLN A 168 -55.14 47.89 -47.61
N ASP A 169 -54.26 48.85 -47.35
CA ASP A 169 -53.12 48.72 -46.44
C ASP A 169 -52.88 50.04 -45.69
N SER A 170 -52.96 50.02 -44.36
CA SER A 170 -52.75 51.24 -43.54
C SER A 170 -51.30 51.73 -43.52
N LYS A 171 -50.33 50.92 -43.99
CA LYS A 171 -48.91 51.31 -44.06
C LYS A 171 -48.57 52.14 -45.30
N ILE A 172 -49.38 52.06 -46.36
CA ILE A 172 -49.20 52.84 -47.59
C ILE A 172 -49.73 54.26 -47.38
N THR A 173 -48.83 55.14 -46.92
CA THR A 173 -49.11 56.54 -46.53
C THR A 173 -48.64 57.58 -47.55
N LYS A 174 -48.04 57.12 -48.66
CA LYS A 174 -47.57 57.91 -49.82
C LYS A 174 -47.89 57.13 -51.10
N THR A 175 -47.68 57.75 -52.27
CA THR A 175 -47.57 57.07 -53.56
C THR A 175 -46.74 55.79 -53.42
N ALA A 176 -47.25 54.68 -53.96
CA ALA A 176 -46.50 53.43 -54.09
C ALA A 176 -46.20 53.17 -55.57
N ASP A 177 -44.94 52.84 -55.87
CA ASP A 177 -44.45 52.76 -57.25
C ASP A 177 -44.97 51.52 -58.01
N PHE A 178 -45.55 50.56 -57.28
CA PHE A 178 -46.14 49.33 -57.82
C PHE A 178 -47.23 48.78 -56.89
N LEU A 179 -48.11 47.96 -57.48
CA LEU A 179 -48.98 47.01 -56.79
C LEU A 179 -48.96 45.71 -57.60
N ASN A 180 -48.16 44.74 -57.17
CA ASN A 180 -48.11 43.42 -57.76
C ASN A 180 -49.47 42.73 -57.55
N LEU A 181 -50.11 42.35 -58.65
CA LEU A 181 -51.26 41.46 -58.69
C LEU A 181 -51.00 40.43 -59.78
N LYS A 182 -51.11 39.15 -59.43
CA LYS A 182 -51.23 38.03 -60.34
C LYS A 182 -52.53 37.32 -60.03
N VAL A 183 -53.35 37.08 -61.05
CA VAL A 183 -54.57 36.26 -60.93
C VAL A 183 -54.58 35.20 -62.01
N GLU A 184 -54.61 33.94 -61.62
CA GLU A 184 -54.68 32.81 -62.53
C GLU A 184 -55.94 32.00 -62.27
N VAL A 185 -56.72 31.78 -63.35
CA VAL A 185 -57.86 30.87 -63.33
C VAL A 185 -57.34 29.48 -63.68
N MET A 186 -57.67 28.49 -62.85
CA MET A 186 -57.37 27.08 -63.08
C MET A 186 -58.56 26.23 -62.63
N LYS A 187 -58.61 24.94 -63.03
CA LYS A 187 -59.62 24.03 -62.49
C LYS A 187 -59.29 23.69 -61.04
N GLN A 188 -60.30 23.49 -60.20
CA GLN A 188 -60.11 23.14 -58.78
C GLN A 188 -59.30 21.84 -58.59
N GLN A 189 -59.42 20.89 -59.52
CA GLN A 189 -58.59 19.68 -59.55
C GLN A 189 -57.08 19.95 -59.74
N ASP A 190 -56.72 21.02 -60.45
CA ASP A 190 -55.34 21.35 -60.83
C ASP A 190 -54.71 22.26 -59.75
N ALA A 191 -55.49 23.17 -59.18
CA ALA A 191 -55.20 23.86 -57.92
C ALA A 191 -54.90 22.89 -56.77
N LEU A 192 -55.78 21.91 -56.56
CA LEU A 192 -55.57 20.81 -55.61
C LEU A 192 -54.35 19.96 -56.00
N ALA A 193 -54.05 19.82 -57.30
CA ALA A 193 -52.88 19.07 -57.75
C ALA A 193 -51.58 19.76 -57.34
N GLU A 194 -51.45 21.07 -57.54
CA GLU A 194 -50.27 21.85 -57.15
C GLU A 194 -50.07 21.84 -55.62
N ALA A 195 -51.14 22.08 -54.84
CA ALA A 195 -51.13 21.99 -53.38
C ALA A 195 -50.53 20.65 -52.88
N ASN A 196 -50.97 19.54 -53.49
CA ASN A 196 -50.46 18.21 -53.20
C ASN A 196 -49.00 18.01 -53.68
N GLY A 197 -48.57 18.70 -54.73
CA GLY A 197 -47.18 18.68 -55.21
C GLY A 197 -46.22 19.29 -54.20
N ILE A 198 -46.52 20.50 -53.72
CA ILE A 198 -45.74 21.21 -52.69
C ILE A 198 -45.73 20.41 -51.38
N ARG A 199 -46.87 19.83 -50.98
CA ARG A 199 -46.98 18.96 -49.80
C ARG A 199 -46.11 17.68 -49.92
N ASN A 200 -46.07 17.05 -51.09
CA ASN A 200 -45.22 15.87 -51.32
C ASN A 200 -43.73 16.25 -51.34
N ALA A 201 -43.35 17.35 -51.99
CA ALA A 201 -41.96 17.83 -52.01
C ALA A 201 -41.44 18.16 -50.60
N THR A 202 -42.21 18.92 -49.82
CA THR A 202 -41.89 19.20 -48.41
C THR A 202 -41.86 17.93 -47.56
N SER A 203 -42.76 16.96 -47.76
CA SER A 203 -42.69 15.64 -47.09
C SER A 203 -41.38 14.91 -47.36
N ILE A 204 -40.94 14.86 -48.62
CA ILE A 204 -39.68 14.21 -49.03
C ILE A 204 -38.50 14.91 -48.34
N PHE A 205 -38.44 16.24 -48.36
CA PHE A 205 -37.37 16.97 -47.69
C PHE A 205 -37.39 16.79 -46.16
N VAL A 206 -38.56 16.61 -45.53
CA VAL A 206 -38.67 16.31 -44.09
C VAL A 206 -38.05 14.95 -43.79
N VAL A 207 -38.30 13.93 -44.62
CA VAL A 207 -37.68 12.60 -44.48
C VAL A 207 -36.16 12.70 -44.64
N LEU A 208 -35.68 13.33 -45.72
CA LEU A 208 -34.25 13.51 -45.97
C LEU A 208 -33.57 14.25 -44.80
N GLY A 209 -34.08 15.42 -44.42
CA GLY A 209 -33.56 16.21 -43.30
C GLY A 209 -33.55 15.44 -41.97
N SER A 210 -34.59 14.66 -41.68
CA SER A 210 -34.68 13.85 -40.46
C SER A 210 -33.67 12.71 -40.41
N ILE A 211 -33.38 12.04 -41.53
CA ILE A 211 -32.33 11.00 -41.61
C ILE A 211 -30.97 11.62 -41.29
N PHE A 212 -30.65 12.77 -41.91
CA PHE A 212 -29.40 13.49 -41.65
C PHE A 212 -29.30 13.98 -40.20
N MET A 213 -30.35 14.57 -39.62
CA MET A 213 -30.34 14.99 -38.21
C MET A 213 -30.21 13.80 -37.24
N THR A 214 -30.77 12.64 -37.58
CA THR A 214 -30.59 11.40 -36.80
C THR A 214 -29.13 10.94 -36.81
N LEU A 215 -28.48 10.95 -37.98
CA LEU A 215 -27.05 10.63 -38.10
C LEU A 215 -26.17 11.67 -37.38
N CYS A 216 -26.51 12.96 -37.47
CA CYS A 216 -25.84 14.03 -36.72
C CYS A 216 -25.80 13.72 -35.22
N VAL A 217 -26.96 13.46 -34.61
CA VAL A 217 -27.07 13.16 -33.18
C VAL A 217 -26.35 11.86 -32.82
N PHE A 218 -26.51 10.79 -33.62
CA PHE A 218 -25.85 9.51 -33.37
C PHE A 218 -24.32 9.62 -33.38
N HIS A 219 -23.74 10.32 -34.37
CA HIS A 219 -22.28 10.51 -34.43
C HIS A 219 -21.75 11.55 -33.43
N LEU A 220 -22.58 12.51 -33.00
CA LEU A 220 -22.23 13.38 -31.87
C LEU A 220 -22.11 12.57 -30.57
N ILE A 221 -23.06 11.66 -30.30
CA ILE A 221 -23.03 10.75 -29.15
C ILE A 221 -21.79 9.85 -29.22
N LEU A 222 -21.50 9.25 -30.38
CA LEU A 222 -20.28 8.45 -30.57
C LEU A 222 -19.00 9.26 -30.36
N TYR A 223 -18.96 10.55 -30.72
CA TYR A 223 -17.81 11.40 -30.41
C TYR A 223 -17.70 11.72 -28.91
N VAL A 224 -18.82 11.94 -28.21
CA VAL A 224 -18.84 12.21 -26.76
C VAL A 224 -18.27 11.03 -25.96
N PHE A 225 -18.63 9.79 -26.32
CA PHE A 225 -18.09 8.57 -25.72
C PHE A 225 -16.66 8.25 -26.20
N PHE A 226 -16.37 8.38 -27.50
CA PHE A 226 -15.08 8.04 -28.10
C PHE A 226 -14.32 9.28 -28.58
N ARG A 227 -14.00 10.20 -27.65
CA ARG A 227 -13.38 11.51 -27.96
C ARG A 227 -12.06 11.44 -28.73
N SER A 228 -11.31 10.35 -28.60
CA SER A 228 -10.10 10.07 -29.39
C SER A 228 -10.41 9.89 -30.88
N PHE A 229 -11.58 9.37 -31.22
CA PHE A 229 -12.05 9.18 -32.60
C PHE A 229 -12.78 10.43 -33.13
N ILE A 230 -12.00 11.50 -33.29
CA ILE A 230 -12.41 12.79 -33.87
C ILE A 230 -13.19 12.69 -35.20
N PRO A 231 -12.99 11.72 -36.12
CA PRO A 231 -13.80 11.61 -37.34
C PRO A 231 -15.33 11.59 -37.10
N ASN A 232 -15.81 11.11 -35.95
CA ASN A 232 -17.23 11.17 -35.59
C ASN A 232 -17.75 12.61 -35.43
N LEU A 233 -16.95 13.54 -34.91
CA LEU A 233 -17.32 14.95 -34.79
C LEU A 233 -17.48 15.60 -36.16
N TYR A 234 -16.51 15.42 -37.06
CA TYR A 234 -16.58 15.98 -38.41
C TYR A 234 -17.73 15.37 -39.20
N PHE A 235 -17.96 14.06 -39.09
CA PHE A 235 -19.10 13.43 -39.74
C PHE A 235 -20.44 13.89 -39.14
N SER A 236 -20.53 14.12 -37.82
CA SER A 236 -21.71 14.74 -37.20
C SER A 236 -22.01 16.13 -37.77
N LEU A 237 -20.99 17.01 -37.85
CA LEU A 237 -21.11 18.36 -38.44
C LEU A 237 -21.52 18.34 -39.91
N PHE A 238 -20.99 17.40 -40.71
CA PHE A 238 -21.43 17.20 -42.09
C PHE A 238 -22.92 16.85 -42.15
N ASN A 239 -23.36 15.86 -41.36
CA ASN A 239 -24.77 15.47 -41.32
C ASN A 239 -25.68 16.61 -40.81
N PHE A 240 -25.25 17.40 -39.82
CA PHE A 240 -25.96 18.60 -39.38
C PHE A 240 -26.19 19.57 -40.55
N SER A 241 -25.14 19.92 -41.28
CA SER A 241 -25.23 20.88 -42.38
C SER A 241 -26.14 20.42 -43.52
N MET A 242 -26.06 19.14 -43.90
CA MET A 242 -26.95 18.54 -44.90
C MET A 242 -28.40 18.50 -44.43
N GLY A 243 -28.65 18.08 -43.18
CA GLY A 243 -29.98 18.02 -42.58
C GLY A 243 -30.64 19.39 -42.49
N ALA A 244 -29.93 20.37 -41.94
CA ALA A 244 -30.39 21.75 -41.84
C ALA A 244 -30.68 22.38 -43.22
N THR A 245 -29.91 22.05 -44.26
CA THR A 245 -30.14 22.56 -45.62
C THR A 245 -31.51 22.14 -46.15
N PHE A 246 -31.94 20.90 -45.90
CA PHE A 246 -33.30 20.46 -46.25
C PHE A 246 -34.38 21.22 -45.48
N PHE A 247 -34.16 21.57 -44.20
CA PHE A 247 -35.10 22.39 -43.44
C PHE A 247 -35.15 23.86 -43.92
N VAL A 248 -34.05 24.41 -44.42
CA VAL A 248 -34.05 25.74 -45.09
C VAL A 248 -34.81 25.69 -46.43
N ILE A 249 -34.67 24.61 -47.20
CA ILE A 249 -35.47 24.39 -48.43
C ILE A 249 -36.97 24.25 -48.10
N ILE A 250 -37.33 23.52 -47.04
CA ILE A 250 -38.72 23.44 -46.55
C ILE A 250 -39.24 24.82 -46.15
N TYR A 251 -38.46 25.61 -45.41
CA TYR A 251 -38.85 26.98 -45.04
C TYR A 251 -39.07 27.87 -46.27
N MET A 252 -38.23 27.75 -47.31
CA MET A 252 -38.40 28.46 -48.58
C MET A 252 -39.69 28.04 -49.30
N LEU A 253 -39.95 26.72 -49.41
CA LEU A 253 -41.16 26.17 -50.04
C LEU A 253 -42.44 26.54 -49.29
N LEU A 254 -42.38 26.64 -47.96
CA LEU A 254 -43.51 27.03 -47.12
C LEU A 254 -43.73 28.54 -47.14
N LYS A 255 -42.70 29.40 -47.06
CA LYS A 255 -42.87 30.86 -47.14
C LYS A 255 -43.17 31.37 -48.55
N GLY A 256 -42.81 30.61 -49.58
CA GLY A 256 -42.93 31.03 -50.96
C GLY A 256 -41.92 32.13 -51.36
N PRO A 257 -41.91 32.50 -52.65
CA PRO A 257 -40.96 33.45 -53.20
C PRO A 257 -41.26 34.87 -52.70
N SER A 258 -40.43 35.37 -51.78
CA SER A 258 -40.34 36.79 -51.45
C SER A 258 -38.86 37.18 -51.33
N LEU A 259 -38.52 38.43 -51.64
CA LEU A 259 -37.12 38.91 -51.58
C LEU A 259 -36.49 38.68 -50.20
N ASN A 260 -37.24 38.95 -49.13
CA ASN A 260 -36.79 38.68 -47.76
C ASN A 260 -36.66 37.18 -47.45
N THR A 261 -37.54 36.33 -48.01
CA THR A 261 -37.39 34.86 -47.90
C THR A 261 -36.08 34.43 -48.54
N PHE A 262 -35.83 34.83 -49.78
CA PHE A 262 -34.65 34.43 -50.56
C PHE A 262 -33.35 34.89 -49.93
N ASN A 263 -33.27 36.11 -49.41
CA ASN A 263 -32.04 36.60 -48.79
C ASN A 263 -31.71 35.82 -47.50
N ILE A 264 -32.72 35.55 -46.65
CA ILE A 264 -32.54 34.77 -45.42
C ILE A 264 -32.17 33.31 -45.72
N THR A 265 -32.84 32.67 -46.69
CA THR A 265 -32.54 31.28 -47.05
C THR A 265 -31.21 31.15 -47.79
N GLY A 266 -30.85 32.12 -48.63
CA GLY A 266 -29.55 32.19 -49.32
C GLY A 266 -28.38 32.26 -48.35
N ILE A 267 -28.40 33.21 -47.41
CA ILE A 267 -27.38 33.32 -46.35
C ILE A 267 -27.26 32.02 -45.55
N ALA A 268 -28.39 31.40 -45.19
CA ALA A 268 -28.41 30.13 -44.47
C ALA A 268 -27.80 28.97 -45.30
N VAL A 269 -28.14 28.84 -46.59
CA VAL A 269 -27.57 27.82 -47.49
C VAL A 269 -26.06 28.03 -47.68
N ILE A 270 -25.58 29.27 -47.85
CA ILE A 270 -24.16 29.60 -47.94
C ILE A 270 -23.43 29.14 -46.66
N ALA A 271 -23.94 29.52 -45.49
CA ALA A 271 -23.35 29.17 -44.20
C ALA A 271 -23.29 27.65 -43.96
N LEU A 272 -24.38 26.94 -44.23
CA LEU A 272 -24.44 25.48 -44.10
C LEU A 272 -23.52 24.79 -45.11
N THR A 273 -23.38 25.32 -46.33
CA THR A 273 -22.47 24.76 -47.34
C THR A 273 -21.00 24.92 -46.91
N TYR A 274 -20.62 26.07 -46.32
CA TYR A 274 -19.28 26.24 -45.73
C TYR A 274 -19.01 25.28 -44.54
N ILE A 275 -20.02 24.99 -43.71
CA ILE A 275 -19.90 23.97 -42.66
C ILE A 275 -19.71 22.57 -43.28
N SER A 276 -20.46 22.23 -44.32
CA SER A 276 -20.34 20.95 -45.04
C SER A 276 -18.94 20.74 -45.66
N ILE A 277 -18.40 21.79 -46.30
CA ILE A 277 -17.04 21.85 -46.86
C ILE A 277 -15.98 21.60 -45.77
N PHE A 278 -16.03 22.37 -44.68
CA PHE A 278 -15.10 22.23 -43.55
C PHE A 278 -15.18 20.84 -42.92
N ALA A 279 -16.40 20.33 -42.72
CA ALA A 279 -16.65 19.02 -42.13
C ALA A 279 -16.14 17.87 -43.02
N LEU A 280 -16.32 17.94 -44.34
CA LEU A 280 -15.85 16.92 -45.27
C LEU A 280 -14.31 16.90 -45.37
N SER A 281 -13.65 18.05 -45.53
CA SER A 281 -12.19 18.13 -45.50
C SER A 281 -11.63 17.68 -44.15
N GLY A 282 -12.25 18.09 -43.04
CA GLY A 282 -11.87 17.68 -41.68
C GLY A 282 -12.00 16.18 -41.44
N LEU A 283 -13.08 15.56 -41.92
CA LEU A 283 -13.31 14.12 -41.89
C LEU A 283 -12.18 13.37 -42.59
N VAL A 284 -11.91 13.67 -43.86
CA VAL A 284 -10.91 12.93 -44.65
C VAL A 284 -9.47 13.22 -44.17
N ASN A 285 -9.17 14.45 -43.74
CA ASN A 285 -7.89 14.76 -43.09
C ASN A 285 -7.72 14.04 -41.74
N SER A 286 -8.77 13.90 -40.93
CA SER A 286 -8.70 13.22 -39.65
C SER A 286 -8.43 11.72 -39.77
N LEU A 287 -8.82 11.09 -40.88
CA LEU A 287 -8.63 9.67 -41.17
C LEU A 287 -7.33 9.35 -41.92
N PHE A 288 -6.91 10.17 -42.90
CA PHE A 288 -5.83 9.77 -43.83
C PHE A 288 -4.65 10.76 -43.94
N ALA A 289 -4.75 11.98 -43.43
CA ALA A 289 -3.67 12.96 -43.57
C ALA A 289 -2.60 12.80 -42.47
N LYS A 290 -1.40 12.35 -42.87
CA LYS A 290 -0.21 12.32 -41.98
C LYS A 290 0.21 13.70 -41.45
N ASN A 291 -0.23 14.80 -42.06
CA ASN A 291 0.11 16.16 -41.67
C ASN A 291 -1.10 17.09 -41.86
N LYS A 292 -1.58 17.65 -40.75
CA LYS A 292 -2.81 18.47 -40.69
C LYS A 292 -2.60 19.96 -41.00
N LYS A 293 -1.39 20.39 -41.43
CA LYS A 293 -1.10 21.80 -41.77
C LYS A 293 -2.00 22.32 -42.92
N ARG A 294 -2.27 21.52 -43.95
CA ARG A 294 -3.13 21.92 -45.09
C ARG A 294 -4.56 22.19 -44.63
N PHE A 295 -5.16 21.24 -43.92
CA PHE A 295 -6.48 21.41 -43.29
C PHE A 295 -6.58 22.66 -42.41
N LYS A 296 -5.58 22.95 -41.56
CA LYS A 296 -5.58 24.17 -40.73
C LYS A 296 -5.62 25.46 -41.57
N ILE A 297 -4.88 25.52 -42.68
CA ILE A 297 -4.91 26.66 -43.60
C ILE A 297 -6.28 26.74 -44.29
N PHE A 298 -6.81 25.61 -44.78
CA PHE A 298 -8.12 25.55 -45.43
C PHE A 298 -9.26 25.96 -44.49
N SER A 299 -9.19 25.61 -43.20
CA SER A 299 -10.16 26.01 -42.18
C SER A 299 -10.25 27.54 -42.04
N ILE A 300 -9.10 28.24 -42.08
CA ILE A 300 -9.04 29.71 -42.05
C ILE A 300 -9.62 30.30 -43.34
N ILE A 301 -9.30 29.71 -44.50
CA ILE A 301 -9.86 30.11 -45.81
C ILE A 301 -11.40 29.92 -45.84
N CYS A 302 -11.94 28.86 -45.24
CA CYS A 302 -13.39 28.66 -45.14
C CYS A 302 -14.08 29.76 -44.32
N VAL A 303 -13.49 30.17 -43.19
CA VAL A 303 -14.05 31.25 -42.35
C VAL A 303 -13.98 32.60 -43.09
N ILE A 304 -12.86 32.91 -43.75
CA ILE A 304 -12.72 34.14 -44.54
C ILE A 304 -13.70 34.14 -45.72
N GLY A 305 -13.81 33.03 -46.46
CA GLY A 305 -14.76 32.88 -47.56
C GLY A 305 -16.22 33.05 -47.13
N LEU A 306 -16.61 32.46 -45.99
CA LEU A 306 -17.94 32.63 -45.41
C LEU A 306 -18.25 34.10 -45.08
N ILE A 307 -17.29 34.83 -44.48
CA ILE A 307 -17.46 36.25 -44.18
C ILE A 307 -17.61 37.05 -45.48
N ILE A 308 -16.78 36.78 -46.50
CA ILE A 308 -16.86 37.47 -47.80
C ILE A 308 -18.21 37.21 -48.49
N SER A 309 -18.67 35.96 -48.56
CA SER A 309 -19.94 35.57 -49.21
C SER A 309 -21.20 35.97 -48.43
N ILE A 310 -21.07 36.56 -47.23
CA ILE A 310 -22.18 37.20 -46.49
C ILE A 310 -22.07 38.73 -46.57
N ALA A 311 -20.86 39.29 -46.61
CA ALA A 311 -20.63 40.74 -46.65
C ALA A 311 -20.76 41.36 -48.06
N TRP A 312 -20.45 40.60 -49.11
CA TRP A 312 -20.68 40.97 -50.50
C TRP A 312 -21.73 40.06 -51.11
N ASP A 313 -22.92 40.60 -51.27
CA ASP A 313 -24.00 39.96 -52.04
C ASP A 313 -23.52 39.64 -53.47
N GLU A 314 -24.17 38.67 -54.11
CA GLU A 314 -23.82 38.08 -55.43
C GLU A 314 -22.49 37.28 -55.55
N ASN A 315 -21.48 37.41 -54.66
CA ASN A 315 -20.17 36.77 -54.88
C ASN A 315 -20.10 35.26 -54.51
N GLN A 316 -20.70 34.42 -55.36
CA GLN A 316 -20.74 32.96 -55.23
C GLN A 316 -19.42 32.25 -55.58
N LEU A 317 -18.43 32.94 -56.16
CA LEU A 317 -17.19 32.33 -56.67
C LEU A 317 -16.37 31.66 -55.56
N PHE A 318 -16.27 32.29 -54.38
CA PHE A 318 -15.53 31.74 -53.25
C PHE A 318 -16.15 30.44 -52.69
N LEU A 319 -17.47 30.29 -52.79
CA LEU A 319 -18.16 29.07 -52.37
C LEU A 319 -17.87 27.91 -53.33
N LEU A 320 -17.93 28.18 -54.64
CA LEU A 320 -17.61 27.21 -55.69
C LEU A 320 -16.15 26.73 -55.59
N LEU A 321 -15.20 27.65 -55.39
CA LEU A 321 -13.79 27.31 -55.18
C LEU A 321 -13.58 26.46 -53.91
N GLY A 322 -14.32 26.74 -52.83
CA GLY A 322 -14.31 25.96 -51.59
C GLY A 322 -14.81 24.52 -51.79
N LEU A 323 -15.92 24.34 -52.53
CA LEU A 323 -16.46 23.03 -52.92
C LEU A 323 -15.42 22.23 -53.72
N ILE A 324 -14.90 22.83 -54.81
CA ILE A 324 -13.91 22.19 -55.70
C ILE A 324 -12.67 21.77 -54.91
N TYR A 325 -12.13 22.64 -54.05
CA TYR A 325 -10.98 22.31 -53.21
C TYR A 325 -11.26 21.13 -52.29
N SER A 326 -12.39 21.12 -51.59
CA SER A 326 -12.72 20.06 -50.62
C SER A 326 -12.89 18.69 -51.29
N PHE A 327 -13.60 18.62 -52.42
CA PHE A 327 -13.75 17.37 -53.16
C PHE A 327 -12.42 16.90 -53.79
N ALA A 328 -11.57 17.83 -54.27
CA ALA A 328 -10.24 17.50 -54.79
C ALA A 328 -9.30 17.01 -53.68
N GLU A 329 -9.23 17.69 -52.54
CA GLU A 329 -8.40 17.28 -51.39
C GLU A 329 -8.86 15.91 -50.86
N ALA A 330 -10.17 15.71 -50.67
CA ALA A 330 -10.74 14.45 -50.25
C ALA A 330 -10.33 13.31 -51.19
N THR A 331 -10.53 13.51 -52.50
CA THR A 331 -10.17 12.54 -53.56
C THR A 331 -8.67 12.21 -53.53
N ILE A 332 -7.80 13.22 -53.44
CA ILE A 332 -6.35 13.06 -53.41
C ILE A 332 -5.89 12.29 -52.16
N LEU A 333 -6.50 12.55 -50.99
CA LEU A 333 -6.19 11.83 -49.75
C LEU A 333 -6.66 10.37 -49.80
N LEU A 334 -7.86 10.11 -50.33
CA LEU A 334 -8.42 8.76 -50.50
C LEU A 334 -7.60 7.92 -51.48
N ILE A 335 -7.23 8.46 -52.64
CA ILE A 335 -6.35 7.79 -53.61
C ILE A 335 -5.00 7.45 -52.96
N LYS A 336 -4.40 8.39 -52.21
CA LYS A 336 -3.15 8.15 -51.47
C LYS A 336 -3.29 7.09 -50.37
N ALA A 337 -4.44 6.99 -49.72
CA ALA A 337 -4.75 5.96 -48.73
C ALA A 337 -4.91 4.58 -49.39
N ILE A 338 -5.60 4.50 -50.52
CA ILE A 338 -5.78 3.26 -51.31
C ILE A 338 -4.45 2.74 -51.84
N ILE A 339 -3.61 3.61 -52.44
CA ILE A 339 -2.26 3.26 -52.93
C ILE A 339 -1.39 2.73 -51.78
N LYS A 340 -1.51 3.32 -50.59
CA LYS A 340 -0.80 2.89 -49.37
C LYS A 340 -1.46 1.70 -48.65
N LYS A 341 -2.45 1.05 -49.27
CA LYS A 341 -3.21 -0.10 -48.74
C LYS A 341 -3.77 0.13 -47.33
N VAL A 342 -4.15 1.38 -46.99
CA VAL A 342 -4.74 1.71 -45.69
C VAL A 342 -6.06 0.95 -45.55
N LYS A 343 -6.16 0.10 -44.51
CA LYS A 343 -7.32 -0.76 -44.25
C LYS A 343 -8.60 0.09 -44.20
N GLY A 344 -9.69 -0.40 -44.81
CA GLY A 344 -10.98 0.29 -44.88
C GLY A 344 -11.06 1.50 -45.83
N ALA A 345 -9.95 2.09 -46.31
CA ALA A 345 -9.98 3.32 -47.12
C ALA A 345 -10.83 3.21 -48.40
N ARG A 346 -10.88 2.01 -49.02
CA ARG A 346 -11.73 1.71 -50.17
C ARG A 346 -13.23 1.84 -49.89
N ILE A 347 -13.66 1.59 -48.64
CA ILE A 347 -15.07 1.66 -48.23
C ILE A 347 -15.52 3.12 -48.28
N LEU A 348 -14.86 4.01 -47.53
CA LEU A 348 -15.20 5.44 -47.51
C LEU A 348 -15.03 6.10 -48.89
N ALA A 349 -14.02 5.68 -49.66
CA ALA A 349 -13.77 6.19 -51.00
C ALA A 349 -14.90 5.91 -52.00
N SER A 350 -15.61 4.77 -51.90
CA SER A 350 -16.69 4.47 -52.86
C SER A 350 -17.80 5.52 -52.79
N GLY A 351 -18.21 5.91 -51.58
CA GLY A 351 -19.21 6.97 -51.38
C GLY A 351 -18.74 8.33 -51.88
N ILE A 352 -17.54 8.78 -51.51
CA ILE A 352 -17.06 10.12 -51.90
C ILE A 352 -16.85 10.23 -53.42
N LEU A 353 -16.34 9.17 -54.07
CA LEU A 353 -16.19 9.14 -55.53
C LEU A 353 -17.53 9.02 -56.26
N LEU A 354 -18.49 8.25 -55.76
CA LEU A 354 -19.83 8.13 -56.34
C LEU A 354 -20.64 9.44 -56.19
N THR A 355 -20.43 10.16 -55.08
CA THR A 355 -20.97 11.52 -54.87
C THR A 355 -20.43 12.46 -55.96
N LEU A 356 -19.10 12.50 -56.12
CA LEU A 356 -18.43 13.35 -57.11
C LEU A 356 -18.87 13.03 -58.54
N PHE A 357 -19.01 11.74 -58.89
CA PHE A 357 -19.49 11.29 -60.20
C PHE A 357 -20.89 11.83 -60.53
N PHE A 358 -21.86 11.65 -59.63
CA PHE A 358 -23.23 12.13 -59.86
C PHE A 358 -23.34 13.66 -59.83
N THR A 359 -22.55 14.35 -59.00
CA THR A 359 -22.50 15.81 -59.01
C THR A 359 -21.93 16.35 -60.33
N ILE A 360 -20.88 15.73 -60.89
CA ILE A 360 -20.35 16.11 -62.21
C ILE A 360 -21.36 15.80 -63.31
N ALA A 361 -22.02 14.63 -63.29
CA ALA A 361 -23.05 14.28 -64.26
C ALA A 361 -24.24 15.25 -64.26
N LEU A 362 -24.67 15.70 -63.07
CA LEU A 362 -25.70 16.74 -62.92
C LEU A 362 -25.26 18.07 -63.56
N VAL A 363 -24.05 18.55 -63.25
CA VAL A 363 -23.54 19.82 -63.78
C VAL A 363 -23.43 19.77 -65.31
N ILE A 364 -22.95 18.66 -65.88
CA ILE A 364 -22.90 18.45 -67.32
C ILE A 364 -24.31 18.49 -67.93
N PHE A 365 -25.29 17.80 -67.32
CA PHE A 365 -26.67 17.81 -67.80
C PHE A 365 -27.31 19.21 -67.73
N LEU A 366 -27.11 19.95 -66.64
CA LEU A 366 -27.61 21.33 -66.52
C LEU A 366 -27.01 22.25 -67.60
N ILE A 367 -25.72 22.10 -67.93
CA ILE A 367 -25.08 22.85 -69.03
C ILE A 367 -25.67 22.45 -70.39
N LEU A 368 -25.92 21.16 -70.63
CA LEU A 368 -26.51 20.65 -71.88
C LEU A 368 -27.98 21.08 -72.09
N VAL A 369 -28.72 21.34 -71.01
CA VAL A 369 -30.10 21.88 -71.04
C VAL A 369 -30.13 23.41 -71.10
N ALA A 370 -29.13 24.10 -70.53
CA ALA A 370 -29.09 25.57 -70.51
C ALA A 370 -28.58 26.23 -71.81
N ASN A 371 -27.93 25.48 -72.70
CA ASN A 371 -27.51 25.98 -74.01
C ASN A 371 -28.72 26.21 -74.93
N LYS A 372 -28.71 27.29 -75.73
CA LYS A 372 -29.81 27.62 -76.66
C LYS A 372 -30.04 26.56 -77.74
N ASP A 373 -28.97 25.93 -78.21
CA ASP A 373 -28.99 24.81 -79.15
C ASP A 373 -28.88 23.45 -78.41
N GLY A 374 -29.23 23.44 -77.11
CA GLY A 374 -29.16 22.29 -76.22
C GLY A 374 -30.31 21.30 -76.38
N ILE A 375 -30.39 20.32 -75.49
CA ILE A 375 -31.48 19.35 -75.50
C ILE A 375 -32.76 20.02 -74.99
N THR A 376 -33.66 20.36 -75.91
CA THR A 376 -35.02 20.79 -75.58
C THR A 376 -35.79 19.65 -74.93
N VAL A 377 -35.91 19.69 -73.60
CA VAL A 377 -36.69 18.73 -72.81
C VAL A 377 -38.18 19.02 -73.02
N ASP A 378 -38.73 18.52 -74.12
CA ASP A 378 -40.18 18.44 -74.32
C ASP A 378 -40.77 17.35 -73.41
N ASP A 379 -41.98 17.57 -72.89
CA ASP A 379 -42.60 16.72 -71.86
C ASP A 379 -43.09 15.36 -72.42
N ASP A 380 -43.09 15.25 -73.76
CA ASP A 380 -43.26 14.03 -74.57
C ASP A 380 -41.97 13.23 -74.80
N ASP A 381 -40.78 13.83 -74.69
CA ASP A 381 -39.54 13.08 -74.94
C ASP A 381 -39.26 12.11 -73.79
N LYS A 382 -39.62 10.85 -74.03
CA LYS A 382 -39.35 9.72 -73.13
C LYS A 382 -37.86 9.57 -72.84
N ILE A 383 -36.96 9.92 -73.77
CA ILE A 383 -35.51 9.81 -73.58
C ILE A 383 -35.03 10.90 -72.61
N ALA A 384 -35.40 12.16 -72.81
CA ALA A 384 -35.13 13.23 -71.86
C ALA A 384 -35.75 12.97 -70.48
N MET A 385 -37.01 12.51 -70.42
CA MET A 385 -37.69 12.16 -69.16
C MET A 385 -37.03 10.99 -68.42
N ILE A 386 -36.57 9.95 -69.13
CA ILE A 386 -35.81 8.84 -68.54
C ILE A 386 -34.44 9.33 -68.05
N THR A 387 -33.76 10.16 -68.84
CA THR A 387 -32.46 10.76 -68.48
C THR A 387 -32.55 11.61 -67.22
N LEU A 388 -33.55 12.49 -67.15
CA LEU A 388 -33.86 13.30 -65.96
C LEU A 388 -34.19 12.42 -64.75
N SER A 389 -34.92 11.32 -64.93
CA SER A 389 -35.24 10.37 -63.86
C SER A 389 -34.00 9.62 -63.34
N ILE A 390 -33.09 9.22 -64.24
CA ILE A 390 -31.81 8.58 -63.88
C ILE A 390 -30.93 9.57 -63.11
N ILE A 391 -30.89 10.84 -63.52
CA ILE A 391 -30.10 11.89 -62.85
C ILE A 391 -30.70 12.25 -61.48
N ALA A 392 -32.02 12.35 -61.36
CA ALA A 392 -32.69 12.56 -60.07
C ALA A 392 -32.44 11.39 -59.10
N PHE A 393 -32.51 10.15 -59.58
CA PHE A 393 -32.14 8.97 -58.79
C PHE A 393 -30.65 8.97 -58.40
N GLY A 394 -29.77 9.33 -59.33
CA GLY A 394 -28.34 9.51 -59.10
C GLY A 394 -28.03 10.58 -58.05
N MET A 395 -28.76 11.71 -58.03
CA MET A 395 -28.66 12.71 -56.97
C MET A 395 -29.05 12.16 -55.60
N ILE A 396 -30.13 11.38 -55.50
CA ILE A 396 -30.54 10.75 -54.24
C ILE A 396 -29.46 9.78 -53.74
N LEU A 397 -28.86 8.98 -54.64
CA LEU A 397 -27.71 8.12 -54.32
C LEU A 397 -26.46 8.92 -53.91
N SER A 398 -26.20 10.06 -54.57
CA SER A 398 -25.09 10.97 -54.27
C SER A 398 -25.18 11.51 -52.84
N VAL A 399 -26.35 12.04 -52.48
CA VAL A 399 -26.63 12.60 -51.14
C VAL A 399 -26.36 11.57 -50.04
N PHE A 400 -26.81 10.33 -50.19
CA PHE A 400 -26.60 9.27 -49.18
C PHE A 400 -25.26 8.52 -49.30
N SER A 401 -24.45 8.80 -50.32
CA SER A 401 -23.23 8.03 -50.59
C SER A 401 -22.15 8.21 -49.51
N ILE A 402 -21.81 9.45 -49.14
CA ILE A 402 -20.84 9.72 -48.06
C ILE A 402 -21.37 9.22 -46.71
N PRO A 403 -22.64 9.44 -46.33
CA PRO A 403 -23.17 8.90 -45.08
C PRO A 403 -23.14 7.38 -44.98
N PHE A 404 -23.53 6.67 -46.05
CA PHE A 404 -23.53 5.21 -46.08
C PHE A 404 -22.11 4.65 -46.03
N SER A 405 -21.18 5.21 -46.82
CA SER A 405 -19.79 4.72 -46.86
C SER A 405 -19.04 4.98 -45.56
N MET A 406 -19.29 6.11 -44.87
CA MET A 406 -18.72 6.39 -43.54
C MET A 406 -19.31 5.47 -42.47
N SER A 407 -20.62 5.20 -42.50
CA SER A 407 -21.26 4.26 -41.57
C SER A 407 -20.72 2.83 -41.73
N ALA A 408 -20.54 2.38 -42.98
CA ALA A 408 -19.92 1.09 -43.29
C ALA A 408 -18.43 1.04 -42.89
N TYR A 409 -17.68 2.12 -43.10
CA TYR A 409 -16.29 2.23 -42.68
C TYR A 409 -16.15 2.15 -41.15
N LEU A 410 -17.01 2.83 -40.39
CA LEU A 410 -17.03 2.77 -38.93
C LEU A 410 -17.35 1.37 -38.40
N ALA A 411 -18.38 0.72 -38.94
CA ALA A 411 -18.75 -0.65 -38.55
C ALA A 411 -17.59 -1.64 -38.79
N TRP A 412 -16.93 -1.53 -39.96
CA TRP A 412 -15.72 -2.29 -40.27
C TRP A 412 -14.56 -1.96 -39.32
N TYR A 413 -14.32 -0.67 -39.02
CA TYR A 413 -13.21 -0.22 -38.19
C TYR A 413 -13.34 -0.72 -36.74
N PHE A 414 -14.51 -0.57 -36.13
CA PHE A 414 -14.75 -1.07 -34.76
C PHE A 414 -14.61 -2.60 -34.69
N SER A 415 -15.11 -3.34 -35.69
CA SER A 415 -14.92 -4.80 -35.75
C SER A 415 -13.44 -5.18 -35.90
N HIS A 416 -12.69 -4.52 -36.78
CA HIS A 416 -11.26 -4.82 -36.96
C HIS A 416 -10.46 -4.54 -35.68
N ILE A 417 -10.71 -3.42 -35.00
CA ILE A 417 -10.03 -3.07 -33.74
C ILE A 417 -10.42 -3.99 -32.58
N ASN A 418 -11.68 -4.44 -32.50
CA ASN A 418 -12.10 -5.38 -31.46
C ASN A 418 -11.32 -6.68 -31.55
N ASN A 419 -11.31 -7.32 -32.72
CA ASN A 419 -10.62 -8.59 -32.95
C ASN A 419 -9.09 -8.45 -32.79
N GLU A 420 -8.50 -7.31 -33.15
CA GLU A 420 -7.07 -7.05 -32.96
C GLU A 420 -6.69 -6.80 -31.49
N ASN A 421 -7.63 -6.38 -30.64
CA ASN A 421 -7.43 -6.26 -29.20
C ASN A 421 -7.66 -7.61 -28.50
N GLU A 422 -8.67 -8.37 -28.91
CA GLU A 422 -8.99 -9.72 -28.41
C GLU A 422 -7.77 -10.66 -28.52
N LEU A 423 -7.12 -10.70 -29.69
CA LEU A 423 -5.88 -11.46 -29.91
C LEU A 423 -4.73 -11.03 -28.97
N LYS A 424 -4.60 -9.74 -28.67
CA LYS A 424 -3.55 -9.21 -27.77
C LYS A 424 -3.84 -9.50 -26.30
N VAL A 425 -5.12 -9.64 -25.93
CA VAL A 425 -5.49 -10.10 -24.57
C VAL A 425 -5.06 -11.55 -24.40
N THR A 426 -5.36 -12.43 -25.36
CA THR A 426 -4.92 -13.83 -25.34
C THR A 426 -3.38 -13.96 -25.32
N GLU A 427 -2.66 -13.18 -26.13
CA GLU A 427 -1.18 -13.13 -26.10
C GLU A 427 -0.62 -12.74 -24.72
N VAL A 428 -1.24 -11.77 -24.04
CA VAL A 428 -0.87 -11.34 -22.68
C VAL A 428 -1.24 -12.40 -21.63
N GLU A 429 -2.37 -13.10 -21.78
CA GLU A 429 -2.77 -14.20 -20.90
C GLU A 429 -1.82 -15.40 -21.01
N GLU A 430 -1.43 -15.81 -22.23
CA GLU A 430 -0.45 -16.87 -22.46
C GLU A 430 0.93 -16.54 -21.87
N LEU A 431 1.45 -15.34 -22.13
CA LEU A 431 2.73 -14.87 -21.56
C LEU A 431 2.69 -14.78 -20.02
N THR A 432 1.54 -14.39 -19.45
CA THR A 432 1.35 -14.35 -18.00
C THR A 432 1.36 -15.75 -17.40
N GLN A 433 0.67 -16.71 -18.03
CA GLN A 433 0.66 -18.10 -17.58
C GLN A 433 2.05 -18.77 -17.71
N GLN A 434 2.79 -18.48 -18.77
CA GLN A 434 4.17 -18.94 -18.94
C GLN A 434 5.07 -18.43 -17.81
N LYS A 435 4.96 -17.15 -17.45
CA LYS A 435 5.73 -16.55 -16.34
C LYS A 435 5.34 -17.12 -14.98
N ILE A 436 4.05 -17.39 -14.73
CA ILE A 436 3.58 -18.06 -13.50
C ILE A 436 4.21 -19.45 -13.37
N ASN A 437 4.31 -20.21 -14.46
CA ASN A 437 4.94 -21.53 -14.45
C ASN A 437 6.45 -21.42 -14.16
N GLN A 438 7.17 -20.50 -14.81
CA GLN A 438 8.60 -20.27 -14.56
C GLN A 438 8.91 -19.90 -13.10
N GLU A 439 8.07 -19.08 -12.45
CA GLU A 439 8.28 -18.70 -11.06
C GLU A 439 8.00 -19.87 -10.10
N LYS A 440 7.06 -20.77 -10.43
CA LYS A 440 6.83 -22.05 -9.70
C LYS A 440 8.00 -23.01 -9.85
N ASP A 441 8.52 -23.20 -11.06
CA ASP A 441 9.68 -24.07 -11.32
C ASP A 441 10.91 -23.58 -10.53
N LYS A 442 11.10 -22.26 -10.47
CA LYS A 442 12.12 -21.59 -9.66
C LYS A 442 11.88 -21.75 -8.15
N GLN A 443 10.65 -21.67 -7.66
CA GLN A 443 10.33 -21.94 -6.26
C GLN A 443 10.65 -23.38 -5.88
N SER A 444 10.25 -24.36 -6.70
CA SER A 444 10.60 -25.77 -6.52
C SER A 444 12.12 -25.99 -6.52
N LEU A 445 12.87 -25.32 -7.40
CA LEU A 445 14.33 -25.39 -7.39
C LEU A 445 14.94 -24.81 -6.09
N ILE A 446 14.42 -23.70 -5.59
CA ILE A 446 14.86 -23.11 -4.30
C ILE A 446 14.54 -24.04 -3.13
N GLU A 447 13.35 -24.64 -3.09
CA GLU A 447 12.95 -25.61 -2.07
C GLU A 447 13.87 -26.84 -2.05
N ASN A 448 14.18 -27.41 -3.22
CA ASN A 448 15.14 -28.52 -3.33
C ASN A 448 16.57 -28.12 -2.90
N ILE A 449 17.02 -26.91 -3.24
CA ILE A 449 18.33 -26.40 -2.80
C ILE A 449 18.37 -26.16 -1.28
N ASN A 450 17.30 -25.64 -0.69
CA ASN A 450 17.18 -25.45 0.75
C ASN A 450 17.23 -26.80 1.49
N ASN A 451 16.47 -27.80 1.03
CA ASN A 451 16.48 -29.14 1.61
C ASN A 451 17.89 -29.79 1.53
N GLU A 452 18.61 -29.62 0.41
CA GLU A 452 19.99 -30.11 0.27
C GLU A 452 20.98 -29.32 1.16
N LEU A 453 20.71 -28.03 1.40
CA LEU A 453 21.52 -27.17 2.27
C LEU A 453 21.30 -27.49 3.76
N GLU A 454 20.06 -27.73 4.19
CA GLU A 454 19.72 -28.14 5.56
C GLU A 454 20.41 -29.45 5.92
N LEU A 455 20.35 -30.47 5.06
CA LEU A 455 21.08 -31.73 5.25
C LEU A 455 22.60 -31.54 5.34
N LYS A 456 23.17 -30.56 4.61
CA LYS A 456 24.60 -30.20 4.73
C LYS A 456 24.90 -29.47 6.03
N VAL A 457 24.03 -28.56 6.48
CA VAL A 457 24.16 -27.80 7.73
C VAL A 457 24.06 -28.73 8.94
N GLU A 458 23.07 -29.63 8.97
CA GLU A 458 22.90 -30.63 10.03
C GLU A 458 24.13 -31.56 10.10
N LYS A 459 24.59 -32.08 8.95
CA LYS A 459 25.82 -32.88 8.92
C LYS A 459 27.04 -32.09 9.45
N ARG A 460 27.20 -30.82 9.08
CA ARG A 460 28.28 -29.97 9.59
C ARG A 460 28.16 -29.67 11.09
N LYS A 461 26.95 -29.48 11.61
CA LYS A 461 26.69 -29.31 13.05
C LYS A 461 27.16 -30.56 13.82
N ASN A 462 26.78 -31.74 13.35
CA ASN A 462 27.17 -33.01 13.98
C ASN A 462 28.70 -33.27 13.89
N GLU A 463 29.35 -32.90 12.78
CA GLU A 463 30.82 -32.92 12.65
C GLU A 463 31.51 -31.96 13.65
N ILE A 464 30.93 -30.77 13.89
CA ILE A 464 31.47 -29.77 14.82
C ILE A 464 31.28 -30.20 16.28
N GLU A 465 30.11 -30.73 16.66
CA GLU A 465 29.84 -31.21 18.02
C GLU A 465 30.76 -32.37 18.43
N LEU A 466 31.07 -33.28 17.49
CA LEU A 466 32.08 -34.32 17.67
C LEU A 466 33.48 -33.73 17.91
N GLN A 467 33.91 -32.75 17.10
CA GLN A 467 35.20 -32.09 17.26
C GLN A 467 35.31 -31.30 18.57
N GLN A 468 34.25 -30.60 18.98
CA GLN A 468 34.18 -29.90 20.27
C GLN A 468 34.32 -30.88 21.44
N THR A 469 33.60 -32.01 21.39
CA THR A 469 33.68 -33.07 22.41
C THR A 469 35.09 -33.66 22.50
N GLU A 470 35.76 -33.88 21.36
CA GLU A 470 37.14 -34.37 21.35
C GLU A 470 38.12 -33.33 21.92
N ILE A 471 38.00 -32.06 21.54
CA ILE A 471 38.84 -30.97 22.05
C ILE A 471 38.65 -30.77 23.55
N GLU A 472 37.43 -30.88 24.09
CA GLU A 472 37.18 -30.88 25.53
C GLU A 472 37.86 -32.04 26.25
N LEU A 473 37.82 -33.25 25.68
CA LEU A 473 38.45 -34.43 26.25
C LEU A 473 39.98 -34.28 26.25
N GLN A 474 40.58 -33.84 25.14
CA GLN A 474 42.01 -33.56 25.03
C GLN A 474 42.46 -32.48 26.05
N ASN A 475 41.70 -31.39 26.19
CA ASN A 475 41.96 -30.36 27.19
C ASN A 475 41.85 -30.88 28.64
N LYS A 476 40.85 -31.72 28.95
CA LYS A 476 40.72 -32.40 30.26
C LYS A 476 41.93 -33.29 30.55
N VAL A 477 42.43 -34.05 29.58
CA VAL A 477 43.64 -34.88 29.73
C VAL A 477 44.88 -34.01 29.98
N LEU A 478 45.14 -33.02 29.12
CA LEU A 478 46.30 -32.13 29.23
C LEU A 478 46.32 -31.35 30.56
N ALA A 479 45.18 -30.81 30.98
CA ALA A 479 45.05 -30.14 32.27
C ALA A 479 45.30 -31.10 33.45
N ASN A 480 44.95 -32.38 33.32
CA ASN A 480 45.20 -33.38 34.35
C ASN A 480 46.68 -33.80 34.42
N GLU A 481 47.36 -33.94 33.28
CA GLU A 481 48.80 -34.24 33.25
C GLU A 481 49.64 -33.07 33.76
N LYS A 482 49.32 -31.83 33.35
CA LYS A 482 49.97 -30.63 33.88
C LYS A 482 49.82 -30.56 35.40
N ARG A 483 48.61 -30.76 35.94
CA ARG A 483 48.34 -30.74 37.39
C ARG A 483 49.12 -31.84 38.14
N LYS A 484 49.27 -33.04 37.57
CA LYS A 484 50.13 -34.11 38.14
C LYS A 484 51.60 -33.69 38.18
N SER A 485 52.12 -33.13 37.09
CA SER A 485 53.52 -32.69 37.01
C SER A 485 53.83 -31.54 37.97
N GLU A 486 52.91 -30.59 38.13
CA GLU A 486 53.06 -29.47 39.06
C GLU A 486 52.97 -29.94 40.52
N ALA A 487 52.03 -30.83 40.86
CA ALA A 487 51.97 -31.45 42.19
C ALA A 487 53.23 -32.28 42.54
N LEU A 488 53.79 -33.03 41.58
CA LEU A 488 55.03 -33.79 41.78
C LEU A 488 56.25 -32.90 42.07
N LEU A 489 56.30 -31.69 41.52
CA LEU A 489 57.37 -30.73 41.81
C LEU A 489 57.21 -30.10 43.20
N LEU A 490 55.98 -29.72 43.56
CA LEU A 490 55.64 -29.12 44.86
C LEU A 490 55.80 -30.12 46.04
N ASN A 491 55.70 -31.42 45.78
CA ASN A 491 56.00 -32.47 46.78
C ASN A 491 57.51 -32.64 47.08
N ILE A 492 58.41 -31.94 46.37
CA ILE A 492 59.88 -32.08 46.48
C ILE A 492 60.54 -30.76 46.86
N LEU A 493 59.95 -29.62 46.45
CA LEU A 493 60.46 -28.28 46.71
C LEU A 493 59.32 -27.36 47.18
N PRO A 494 59.57 -26.47 48.17
CA PRO A 494 58.59 -25.46 48.59
C PRO A 494 58.12 -24.60 47.41
N GLU A 495 56.86 -24.16 47.41
CA GLU A 495 56.22 -23.53 46.23
C GLU A 495 57.04 -22.40 45.61
N GLU A 496 57.53 -21.45 46.41
CA GLU A 496 58.35 -20.33 45.92
C GLU A 496 59.68 -20.81 45.28
N VAL A 497 60.28 -21.84 45.85
CA VAL A 497 61.55 -22.44 45.40
C VAL A 497 61.32 -23.24 44.10
N ALA A 498 60.19 -23.94 44.01
CA ALA A 498 59.74 -24.63 42.80
C ALA A 498 59.42 -23.66 41.64
N LEU A 499 58.77 -22.54 41.93
CA LEU A 499 58.48 -21.48 40.95
C LEU A 499 59.77 -20.80 40.47
N GLU A 500 60.67 -20.42 41.40
CA GLU A 500 61.95 -19.81 41.05
C GLU A 500 62.81 -20.75 40.17
N LEU A 501 62.84 -22.05 40.49
CA LEU A 501 63.52 -23.06 39.66
C LEU A 501 62.86 -23.24 38.28
N LYS A 502 61.53 -23.17 38.20
CA LYS A 502 60.74 -23.31 36.95
C LYS A 502 60.89 -22.12 36.01
N GLU A 503 61.06 -20.91 36.55
CA GLU A 503 61.25 -19.69 35.77
C GLU A 503 62.71 -19.44 35.37
N LYS A 504 63.67 -19.68 36.28
CA LYS A 504 65.08 -19.30 36.12
C LYS A 504 66.02 -20.46 35.80
N GLY A 505 65.57 -21.71 35.97
CA GLY A 505 66.39 -22.92 35.82
C GLY A 505 67.44 -23.12 36.94
N ASN A 506 67.49 -22.24 37.93
CA ASN A 506 68.33 -22.34 39.13
C ASN A 506 67.70 -21.54 40.29
N THR A 507 68.23 -21.75 41.51
CA THR A 507 67.82 -21.04 42.74
C THR A 507 69.06 -20.62 43.52
N GLN A 508 68.99 -19.50 44.24
CA GLN A 508 70.06 -19.07 45.15
C GLN A 508 69.75 -19.47 46.60
N SER A 509 70.78 -19.64 47.43
CA SER A 509 70.61 -19.80 48.87
C SER A 509 70.15 -18.48 49.51
N LYS A 510 69.15 -18.57 50.39
CA LYS A 510 68.53 -17.43 51.08
C LYS A 510 68.96 -17.46 52.55
N PHE A 511 69.37 -16.31 53.09
CA PHE A 511 69.66 -16.13 54.52
C PHE A 511 68.41 -15.68 55.27
N PHE A 512 68.16 -16.26 56.43
CA PHE A 512 67.07 -15.94 57.33
C PHE A 512 67.64 -15.57 58.70
N ASP A 513 67.26 -14.39 59.17
CA ASP A 513 67.66 -13.77 60.43
C ASP A 513 66.96 -14.38 61.65
N SER A 514 65.72 -14.84 61.49
CA SER A 514 65.07 -15.71 62.48
C SER A 514 64.13 -16.72 61.84
N VAL A 515 64.30 -17.97 62.25
CA VAL A 515 63.39 -19.10 62.01
C VAL A 515 63.27 -19.90 63.29
N THR A 516 62.27 -20.77 63.41
CA THR A 516 62.20 -21.78 64.48
C THR A 516 62.33 -23.18 63.90
N ILE A 517 63.35 -23.91 64.35
CA ILE A 517 63.66 -25.29 63.96
C ILE A 517 63.10 -26.25 65.02
N LEU A 518 62.44 -27.30 64.54
CA LEU A 518 61.98 -28.46 65.32
C LEU A 518 62.83 -29.68 64.97
N PHE A 519 63.29 -30.38 66.01
CA PHE A 519 63.71 -31.77 65.94
C PHE A 519 62.81 -32.62 66.84
N THR A 520 62.45 -33.82 66.36
CA THR A 520 61.88 -34.88 67.22
C THR A 520 62.65 -36.17 67.03
N ASP A 521 62.66 -37.01 68.06
CA ASP A 521 63.35 -38.31 68.07
C ASP A 521 62.52 -39.36 68.83
N PHE A 522 62.69 -40.64 68.48
CA PHE A 522 62.03 -41.75 69.17
C PHE A 522 62.97 -42.42 70.18
N LYS A 523 62.69 -42.20 71.46
CA LYS A 523 63.50 -42.74 72.57
C LYS A 523 63.60 -44.26 72.50
N ASP A 524 64.80 -44.77 72.73
CA ASP A 524 65.14 -46.20 72.74
C ASP A 524 64.83 -46.94 71.42
N PHE A 525 64.64 -46.22 70.29
CA PHE A 525 64.33 -46.80 68.97
C PHE A 525 65.25 -47.97 68.60
N THR A 526 66.56 -47.86 68.81
CA THR A 526 67.53 -48.94 68.55
C THR A 526 67.20 -50.24 69.30
N LYS A 527 66.66 -50.17 70.52
CA LYS A 527 66.25 -51.34 71.32
C LYS A 527 64.88 -51.90 70.93
N LEU A 528 64.10 -51.11 70.19
CA LEU A 528 62.84 -51.54 69.57
C LEU A 528 63.09 -52.22 68.22
N THR A 529 64.11 -51.78 67.44
CA THR A 529 64.48 -52.44 66.17
C THR A 529 64.97 -53.88 66.34
N GLU A 530 65.51 -54.23 67.51
CA GLU A 530 65.89 -55.62 67.87
C GLU A 530 64.69 -56.55 68.12
N LYS A 531 63.47 -56.02 68.26
CA LYS A 531 62.28 -56.77 68.76
C LYS A 531 61.07 -56.75 67.83
N VAL A 532 61.10 -55.93 66.78
CA VAL A 532 59.98 -55.68 65.85
C VAL A 532 60.44 -56.03 64.44
N SER A 533 59.54 -56.53 63.58
CA SER A 533 59.91 -56.80 62.19
C SER A 533 60.28 -55.50 61.46
N SER A 534 61.30 -55.53 60.59
CA SER A 534 61.75 -54.30 59.89
C SER A 534 60.69 -53.72 58.96
N THR A 535 59.71 -54.52 58.51
CA THR A 535 58.52 -54.05 57.80
C THR A 535 57.56 -53.29 58.72
N GLU A 536 57.19 -53.87 59.86
CA GLU A 536 56.29 -53.26 60.84
C GLU A 536 56.89 -51.98 61.42
N LEU A 537 58.19 -51.98 61.74
CA LEU A 537 58.91 -50.80 62.21
C LEU A 537 58.82 -49.63 61.22
N ILE A 538 58.93 -49.90 59.91
CA ILE A 538 58.81 -48.89 58.85
C ILE A 538 57.35 -48.44 58.69
N GLU A 539 56.37 -49.33 58.83
CA GLU A 539 54.94 -48.98 58.79
C GLU A 539 54.52 -48.08 59.96
N GLU A 540 55.01 -48.35 61.17
CA GLU A 540 54.77 -47.54 62.37
C GLU A 540 55.45 -46.16 62.28
N LEU A 541 56.72 -46.09 61.85
CA LEU A 541 57.39 -44.81 61.57
C LEU A 541 56.64 -43.98 60.51
N ASN A 542 56.21 -44.63 59.42
CA ASN A 542 55.47 -44.01 58.33
C ASN A 542 54.08 -43.53 58.78
N TYR A 543 53.42 -44.25 59.70
CA TYR A 543 52.17 -43.80 60.32
C TYR A 543 52.37 -42.51 61.13
N CYS A 544 53.38 -42.49 62.01
CA CYS A 544 53.71 -41.32 62.82
C CYS A 544 54.12 -40.13 61.95
N PHE A 545 55.08 -40.31 61.02
CA PHE A 545 55.56 -39.23 60.15
C PHE A 545 54.48 -38.66 59.21
N LYS A 546 53.52 -39.47 58.74
CA LYS A 546 52.37 -38.95 57.97
C LYS A 546 51.47 -38.03 58.80
N GLU A 547 51.31 -38.34 60.08
CA GLU A 547 50.51 -37.49 60.97
C GLU A 547 51.28 -36.21 61.32
N PHE A 548 52.61 -36.28 61.53
CA PHE A 548 53.42 -35.08 61.71
C PHE A 548 53.39 -34.21 60.45
N ASP A 549 53.50 -34.80 59.26
CA ASP A 549 53.36 -34.10 57.97
C ASP A 549 52.01 -33.36 57.88
N ARG A 550 50.91 -34.00 58.31
CA ARG A 550 49.58 -33.39 58.37
C ARG A 550 49.53 -32.21 59.35
N ILE A 551 50.13 -32.37 60.53
CA ILE A 551 50.14 -31.34 61.58
C ILE A 551 51.03 -30.15 61.18
N ILE A 552 52.26 -30.34 60.69
CA ILE A 552 53.12 -29.21 60.29
C ILE A 552 52.53 -28.45 59.09
N SER A 553 51.91 -29.16 58.14
CA SER A 553 51.22 -28.55 56.99
C SER A 553 50.06 -27.65 57.40
N LYS A 554 49.29 -28.06 58.43
CA LYS A 554 48.17 -27.29 59.00
C LYS A 554 48.58 -25.89 59.50
N TYR A 555 49.83 -25.74 59.97
CA TYR A 555 50.36 -24.45 60.45
C TYR A 555 51.19 -23.70 59.38
N GLY A 556 51.42 -24.29 58.20
CA GLY A 556 52.30 -23.73 57.18
C GLY A 556 53.77 -23.77 57.60
N ILE A 557 54.20 -24.89 58.17
CA ILE A 557 55.58 -25.17 58.60
C ILE A 557 56.20 -26.12 57.58
N GLU A 558 57.43 -25.86 57.17
CA GLU A 558 58.09 -26.60 56.09
C GLU A 558 58.76 -27.88 56.59
N LYS A 559 58.62 -28.97 55.83
CA LYS A 559 59.31 -30.22 56.10
C LYS A 559 60.70 -30.16 55.49
N ILE A 560 61.74 -30.32 56.30
CA ILE A 560 63.11 -30.40 55.78
C ILE A 560 63.44 -31.84 55.40
N LYS A 561 63.47 -32.75 56.39
CA LYS A 561 63.86 -34.15 56.19
C LYS A 561 63.52 -35.03 57.38
N THR A 562 63.51 -36.34 57.15
CA THR A 562 63.60 -37.38 58.19
C THR A 562 65.03 -37.92 58.22
N ILE A 563 65.62 -38.04 59.41
CA ILE A 563 67.00 -38.50 59.62
C ILE A 563 66.94 -39.81 60.40
N GLY A 564 66.68 -40.91 59.68
CA GLY A 564 66.34 -42.19 60.31
C GLY A 564 64.98 -42.11 60.99
N ASP A 565 64.97 -42.29 62.29
CA ASP A 565 63.85 -42.16 63.22
C ASP A 565 63.58 -40.71 63.67
N ALA A 566 64.51 -39.78 63.46
CA ALA A 566 64.32 -38.37 63.78
C ALA A 566 63.56 -37.61 62.67
N TYR A 567 62.79 -36.58 63.06
CA TYR A 567 62.00 -35.71 62.17
C TYR A 567 62.45 -34.26 62.29
N MET A 568 62.62 -33.56 61.17
CA MET A 568 63.10 -32.17 61.12
C MET A 568 62.19 -31.27 60.28
N ALA A 569 61.71 -30.19 60.89
CA ALA A 569 60.85 -29.18 60.26
C ALA A 569 61.25 -27.76 60.70
N VAL A 570 60.93 -26.75 59.89
CA VAL A 570 61.26 -25.33 60.18
C VAL A 570 60.11 -24.40 59.83
N SER A 571 59.83 -23.44 60.70
CA SER A 571 58.88 -22.35 60.46
C SER A 571 59.62 -21.02 60.28
N GLY A 572 59.10 -20.12 59.45
CA GLY A 572 59.77 -18.88 59.02
C GLY A 572 60.56 -18.98 57.71
N LEU A 573 60.43 -20.10 56.99
CA LEU A 573 60.93 -20.31 55.64
C LEU A 573 59.92 -21.17 54.83
N PRO A 574 59.96 -21.22 53.48
CA PRO A 574 60.82 -20.41 52.59
C PRO A 574 60.50 -18.91 52.62
N LYS A 575 59.36 -18.52 53.20
CA LYS A 575 58.94 -17.14 53.44
C LYS A 575 59.10 -16.79 54.92
N LYS A 576 59.66 -15.60 55.20
CA LYS A 576 59.70 -15.06 56.56
C LYS A 576 58.29 -14.92 57.13
N ASP A 577 58.13 -15.26 58.40
CA ASP A 577 56.86 -15.18 59.13
C ASP A 577 57.14 -14.80 60.58
N GLU A 578 56.67 -13.64 61.02
CA GLU A 578 56.88 -13.12 62.38
C GLU A 578 56.28 -14.05 63.46
N ASN A 579 55.36 -14.94 63.09
CA ASN A 579 54.72 -15.91 63.97
C ASN A 579 55.40 -17.29 63.94
N HIS A 580 56.62 -17.41 63.40
CA HIS A 580 57.30 -18.70 63.21
C HIS A 580 57.39 -19.55 64.50
N ALA A 581 57.72 -18.92 65.63
CA ALA A 581 57.82 -19.60 66.92
C ALA A 581 56.43 -19.99 67.47
N LEU A 582 55.45 -19.10 67.37
CA LEU A 582 54.06 -19.34 67.78
C LEU A 582 53.45 -20.52 67.01
N LYS A 583 53.69 -20.60 65.70
CA LYS A 583 53.26 -21.72 64.86
C LYS A 583 53.95 -23.02 65.25
N MET A 584 55.27 -23.01 65.38
CA MET A 584 56.04 -24.23 65.68
C MET A 584 55.67 -24.83 67.03
N VAL A 585 55.47 -24.01 68.07
CA VAL A 585 55.06 -24.52 69.38
C VAL A 585 53.64 -25.10 69.34
N ASN A 586 52.67 -24.44 68.67
CA ASN A 586 51.33 -25.02 68.48
C ASN A 586 51.36 -26.37 67.77
N ALA A 587 52.10 -26.49 66.65
CA ALA A 587 52.25 -27.75 65.92
C ALA A 587 52.91 -28.84 66.78
N SER A 588 53.90 -28.47 67.59
CA SER A 588 54.63 -29.40 68.45
C SER A 588 53.79 -29.92 69.62
N LEU A 589 52.84 -29.12 70.11
CA LEU A 589 51.85 -29.55 71.10
C LEU A 589 50.86 -30.56 70.48
N GLU A 590 50.39 -30.32 69.26
CA GLU A 590 49.52 -31.28 68.56
C GLU A 590 50.25 -32.59 68.20
N ILE A 591 51.55 -32.53 67.86
CA ILE A 591 52.39 -33.73 67.69
C ILE A 591 52.54 -34.49 69.01
N ARG A 592 52.82 -33.80 70.13
CA ARG A 592 52.88 -34.41 71.48
C ARG A 592 51.55 -35.10 71.84
N ASP A 593 50.44 -34.39 71.65
CA ASP A 593 49.12 -34.86 72.06
C ASP A 593 48.67 -36.05 71.20
N PHE A 594 48.97 -36.06 69.90
CA PHE A 594 48.83 -37.23 69.05
C PHE A 594 49.70 -38.40 69.55
N MET A 595 50.97 -38.17 69.87
CA MET A 595 51.87 -39.24 70.31
C MET A 595 51.40 -39.90 71.62
N GLU A 596 50.91 -39.13 72.59
CA GLU A 596 50.36 -39.70 73.83
C GLU A 596 49.03 -40.43 73.58
N GLN A 597 48.11 -39.86 72.76
CA GLN A 597 46.89 -40.58 72.35
C GLN A 597 47.20 -41.90 71.63
N TYR A 598 48.20 -41.90 70.74
CA TYR A 598 48.62 -43.09 70.01
C TYR A 598 49.27 -44.13 70.93
N LYS A 599 50.12 -43.70 71.87
CA LYS A 599 50.67 -44.56 72.93
C LYS A 599 49.57 -45.23 73.76
N GLN A 600 48.57 -44.49 74.22
CA GLN A 600 47.43 -45.05 74.96
C GLN A 600 46.63 -46.06 74.10
N LYS A 601 46.42 -45.77 72.81
CA LYS A 601 45.81 -46.72 71.86
C LYS A 601 46.63 -48.01 71.72
N ARG A 602 47.95 -47.91 71.53
CA ARG A 602 48.86 -49.05 71.38
C ARG A 602 48.90 -49.93 72.64
N ILE A 603 48.88 -49.32 73.82
CA ILE A 603 48.76 -50.00 75.12
C ILE A 603 47.45 -50.80 75.18
N ASN A 604 46.31 -50.19 74.83
CA ASN A 604 45.01 -50.89 74.78
C ASN A 604 44.96 -52.04 73.75
N GLU A 605 45.76 -51.96 72.69
CA GLU A 605 45.92 -53.03 71.69
C GLU A 605 46.97 -54.11 72.09
N ASN A 606 47.59 -54.02 73.27
CA ASN A 606 48.72 -54.85 73.72
C ASN A 606 49.93 -54.85 72.76
N LYS A 607 50.24 -53.70 72.14
CA LYS A 607 51.34 -53.53 71.19
C LYS A 607 52.45 -52.63 71.72
N SER A 608 53.67 -52.85 71.24
CA SER A 608 54.80 -51.94 71.42
C SER A 608 54.45 -50.53 70.93
N PHE A 609 54.88 -49.50 71.66
CA PHE A 609 54.66 -48.09 71.35
C PHE A 609 55.98 -47.33 71.34
N PHE A 610 56.02 -46.19 70.64
CA PHE A 610 57.13 -45.25 70.70
C PHE A 610 56.89 -44.18 71.78
N GLU A 611 57.99 -43.66 72.32
CA GLU A 611 58.03 -42.46 73.15
C GLU A 611 58.88 -41.40 72.45
N MET A 612 58.47 -40.14 72.47
CA MET A 612 59.11 -39.07 71.70
C MET A 612 59.71 -37.99 72.60
N ARG A 613 60.89 -37.49 72.21
CA ARG A 613 61.45 -36.19 72.63
C ARG A 613 61.19 -35.13 71.55
N ILE A 614 60.92 -33.89 71.97
CA ILE A 614 60.70 -32.74 71.08
C ILE A 614 61.64 -31.63 71.52
N GLY A 615 62.46 -31.12 70.58
CA GLY A 615 63.40 -30.01 70.79
C GLY A 615 63.17 -28.87 69.81
N ILE A 616 63.10 -27.63 70.33
CA ILE A 616 62.80 -26.44 69.53
C ILE A 616 63.75 -25.29 69.84
N ASN A 617 64.50 -24.84 68.84
CA ASN A 617 65.33 -23.64 68.94
C ASN A 617 64.99 -22.61 67.85
N SER A 618 65.19 -21.33 68.15
CA SER A 618 65.00 -20.22 67.22
C SER A 618 66.33 -19.47 66.99
N GLY A 619 66.56 -19.00 65.77
CA GLY A 619 67.79 -18.29 65.39
C GLY A 619 67.99 -18.20 63.87
N GLU A 620 69.18 -17.74 63.46
CA GLU A 620 69.54 -17.54 62.05
C GLU A 620 69.91 -18.85 61.32
N VAL A 621 69.58 -18.93 60.03
CA VAL A 621 69.96 -20.02 59.12
C VAL A 621 70.20 -19.54 57.69
N VAL A 622 70.96 -20.32 56.93
CA VAL A 622 70.94 -20.28 55.46
C VAL A 622 70.13 -21.47 54.95
N ALA A 623 69.23 -21.26 54.00
CA ALA A 623 68.44 -22.31 53.36
C ALA A 623 68.63 -22.33 51.84
N GLY A 624 68.58 -23.50 51.20
CA GLY A 624 68.76 -23.60 49.74
C GLY A 624 68.66 -25.02 49.19
N ILE A 625 68.67 -25.14 47.86
CA ILE A 625 68.71 -26.45 47.17
C ILE A 625 70.15 -26.99 47.10
N VAL A 626 70.33 -28.27 47.44
CA VAL A 626 71.51 -29.06 47.10
C VAL A 626 71.17 -30.08 46.01
N GLY A 627 72.13 -30.30 45.11
CA GLY A 627 72.09 -31.36 44.09
C GLY A 627 71.55 -30.90 42.72
N ILE A 628 72.01 -31.57 41.66
CA ILE A 628 71.67 -31.23 40.25
C ILE A 628 70.70 -32.26 39.62
N LYS A 629 70.72 -33.52 40.08
CA LYS A 629 69.87 -34.62 39.59
C LYS A 629 68.86 -35.15 40.61
N LYS A 630 69.07 -34.79 41.88
CA LYS A 630 68.15 -35.00 43.00
C LYS A 630 68.22 -33.69 43.77
N PHE A 631 67.18 -32.87 43.66
CA PHE A 631 67.08 -31.64 44.42
C PHE A 631 66.63 -31.99 45.84
N ALA A 632 67.28 -31.40 46.85
CA ALA A 632 66.84 -31.42 48.23
C ALA A 632 66.95 -30.00 48.77
N TYR A 633 65.86 -29.48 49.35
CA TYR A 633 65.87 -28.20 50.05
C TYR A 633 66.28 -28.46 51.51
N ASP A 634 67.30 -27.75 51.99
CA ASP A 634 67.90 -28.01 53.31
C ASP A 634 68.42 -26.70 53.95
N VAL A 635 68.78 -26.77 55.24
CA VAL A 635 69.16 -25.63 56.07
C VAL A 635 70.45 -25.86 56.85
N TRP A 636 71.22 -24.78 57.06
CA TRP A 636 72.49 -24.79 57.79
C TRP A 636 72.62 -23.56 58.69
N GLY A 637 73.13 -23.75 59.90
CA GLY A 637 73.37 -22.68 60.87
C GLY A 637 73.60 -23.24 62.28
N SER A 638 74.23 -22.47 63.16
CA SER A 638 74.40 -22.84 64.57
C SER A 638 73.06 -23.07 65.28
N ALA A 639 72.01 -22.34 64.87
CA ALA A 639 70.65 -22.52 65.37
C ALA A 639 70.07 -23.92 65.10
N VAL A 640 70.51 -24.60 64.03
CA VAL A 640 70.10 -25.98 63.68
C VAL A 640 70.72 -26.98 64.65
N ASN A 641 72.01 -26.83 64.95
CA ASN A 641 72.72 -27.67 65.92
C ASN A 641 72.08 -27.54 67.31
N LEU A 642 71.84 -26.31 67.76
CA LEU A 642 71.19 -26.04 69.05
C LEU A 642 69.75 -26.59 69.11
N ALA A 643 69.03 -26.69 67.98
CA ALA A 643 67.72 -27.34 67.92
C ALA A 643 67.81 -28.86 68.13
N SER A 644 68.83 -29.51 67.57
CA SER A 644 69.11 -30.92 67.83
C SER A 644 69.57 -31.14 69.28
N GLU A 645 70.40 -30.24 69.82
CA GLU A 645 70.77 -30.26 71.25
C GLU A 645 69.54 -30.14 72.19
N MET A 646 68.54 -29.31 71.85
CA MET A 646 67.27 -29.23 72.59
C MET A 646 66.47 -30.53 72.56
N GLU A 647 66.55 -31.31 71.48
CA GLU A 647 65.86 -32.60 71.38
C GLU A 647 66.56 -33.62 72.27
N VAL A 648 67.88 -33.79 72.11
CA VAL A 648 68.68 -34.79 72.82
C VAL A 648 68.54 -34.64 74.35
N HIS A 649 68.49 -33.40 74.85
CA HIS A 649 68.29 -33.10 76.27
C HIS A 649 66.81 -32.96 76.66
N GLY A 650 65.87 -33.13 75.72
CA GLY A 650 64.43 -33.03 75.91
C GLY A 650 63.84 -34.15 76.77
N ALA A 651 62.74 -33.85 77.46
CA ALA A 651 61.98 -34.82 78.22
C ALA A 651 60.90 -35.50 77.36
N ILE A 652 60.57 -36.74 77.68
CA ILE A 652 59.54 -37.53 76.98
C ILE A 652 58.18 -36.84 77.11
N GLY A 653 57.44 -36.73 76.01
CA GLY A 653 56.08 -36.17 76.04
C GLY A 653 56.03 -34.69 76.48
N LYS A 654 57.13 -33.97 76.35
CA LYS A 654 57.24 -32.53 76.64
C LYS A 654 57.87 -31.81 75.44
N VAL A 655 57.36 -30.61 75.16
CA VAL A 655 57.87 -29.74 74.11
C VAL A 655 59.03 -28.91 74.68
N ASN A 656 60.27 -29.35 74.53
CA ASN A 656 61.45 -28.69 75.09
C ASN A 656 61.90 -27.53 74.19
N ILE A 657 61.87 -26.30 74.70
CA ILE A 657 62.20 -25.09 73.94
C ILE A 657 63.42 -24.37 74.51
N SER A 658 64.26 -23.80 73.65
CA SER A 658 65.42 -22.99 74.08
C SER A 658 65.01 -21.61 74.61
N GLN A 659 65.93 -20.94 75.31
CA GLN A 659 65.82 -19.53 75.70
C GLN A 659 65.41 -18.61 74.53
N ASN A 660 65.94 -18.85 73.32
CA ASN A 660 65.62 -18.05 72.14
C ASN A 660 64.15 -18.21 71.74
N THR A 661 63.64 -19.44 71.74
CA THR A 661 62.22 -19.72 71.43
C THR A 661 61.32 -19.19 72.54
N PHE A 662 61.66 -19.39 73.81
CA PHE A 662 60.91 -18.87 74.97
C PHE A 662 60.69 -17.35 74.87
N ASN A 663 61.74 -16.60 74.52
CA ASN A 663 61.68 -15.13 74.39
C ASN A 663 60.62 -14.65 73.37
N LEU A 664 60.26 -15.49 72.39
CA LEU A 664 59.30 -15.20 71.32
C LEU A 664 57.86 -15.66 71.62
N VAL A 665 57.63 -16.52 72.62
CA VAL A 665 56.33 -17.21 72.80
C VAL A 665 55.75 -17.16 74.22
N LYS A 666 56.53 -16.68 75.20
CA LYS A 666 56.20 -16.60 76.64
C LYS A 666 54.85 -15.93 76.99
N ASP A 667 54.31 -15.09 76.11
CA ASP A 667 53.06 -14.35 76.34
C ASP A 667 51.84 -15.06 75.70
N ASN A 668 52.06 -16.13 74.93
CA ASN A 668 51.02 -16.91 74.25
C ASN A 668 50.73 -18.26 74.94
N PHE A 669 51.77 -18.90 75.48
CA PHE A 669 51.74 -20.21 76.12
C PHE A 669 52.20 -20.11 77.59
N ASP A 670 51.65 -20.97 78.45
CA ASP A 670 52.12 -21.10 79.83
C ASP A 670 53.43 -21.90 79.85
N THR A 671 54.48 -21.41 80.52
CA THR A 671 55.85 -21.95 80.37
C THR A 671 56.58 -22.22 81.70
N GLU A 672 57.43 -23.26 81.72
CA GLU A 672 58.18 -23.76 82.90
C GLU A 672 59.69 -23.79 82.61
N LEU A 673 60.55 -23.32 83.53
CA LEU A 673 62.02 -23.30 83.39
C LEU A 673 62.67 -24.57 83.96
N ARG A 674 63.61 -25.17 83.21
CA ARG A 674 64.39 -26.33 83.65
C ARG A 674 65.64 -25.94 84.46
N THR A 675 65.99 -26.78 85.42
CA THR A 675 67.18 -26.64 86.29
C THR A 675 68.48 -27.14 85.65
N GLU A 676 68.39 -27.90 84.55
CA GLU A 676 69.52 -28.44 83.80
C GLU A 676 69.89 -27.48 82.66
N LYS A 677 71.16 -27.06 82.61
CA LYS A 677 71.77 -26.38 81.45
C LYS A 677 72.52 -27.37 80.57
N LEU A 678 72.65 -27.05 79.29
CA LEU A 678 73.53 -27.78 78.38
C LEU A 678 75.00 -27.41 78.66
N GLN A 679 75.86 -28.42 78.81
CA GLN A 679 77.24 -28.23 79.27
C GLN A 679 78.14 -27.54 78.22
N ASP A 680 77.89 -27.77 76.93
CA ASP A 680 78.70 -27.20 75.84
C ASP A 680 78.21 -25.81 75.37
N SER A 681 76.97 -25.41 75.70
CA SER A 681 76.32 -24.22 75.14
C SER A 681 75.72 -23.22 76.15
N ASP A 682 75.63 -23.55 77.45
CA ASP A 682 75.19 -22.69 78.58
C ASP A 682 73.74 -22.09 78.45
N VAL A 683 72.94 -22.59 77.51
CA VAL A 683 71.57 -22.11 77.24
C VAL A 683 70.53 -22.71 78.23
N ASN A 684 69.54 -21.90 78.63
CA ASN A 684 68.38 -22.34 79.43
C ASN A 684 67.31 -23.05 78.56
N MET A 685 66.53 -23.96 79.16
CA MET A 685 65.47 -24.75 78.50
C MET A 685 64.10 -24.61 79.21
N TYR A 686 62.99 -24.73 78.46
CA TYR A 686 61.62 -24.54 78.94
C TYR A 686 60.55 -25.50 78.32
N PHE A 687 59.31 -25.50 78.82
CA PHE A 687 58.10 -26.23 78.28
C PHE A 687 56.88 -25.28 77.99
N ALA A 688 55.74 -25.71 77.35
CA ALA A 688 54.62 -24.83 76.82
C ALA A 688 53.18 -25.47 76.68
N GLU A 689 52.03 -24.71 76.55
CA GLU A 689 50.59 -25.19 76.35
C GLU A 689 49.54 -24.21 75.60
N PRO A 690 48.43 -24.65 74.92
CA PRO A 690 47.65 -23.95 73.81
C PRO A 690 46.13 -23.52 74.01
N LYS A 691 45.41 -22.92 72.99
CA LYS A 691 44.09 -22.15 73.06
C LYS A 691 43.07 -22.23 71.81
N GLU A 692 41.92 -21.49 71.69
CA GLU A 692 40.62 -21.86 70.94
C GLU A 692 39.83 -20.88 69.94
N LYS A 693 38.70 -21.36 69.26
CA LYS A 693 37.31 -20.75 69.00
C LYS A 693 36.78 -20.12 67.63
N ASN A 694 35.71 -20.65 66.92
CA ASN A 694 34.72 -19.98 65.95
C ASN A 694 33.48 -20.85 65.45
N VAL A 695 32.39 -20.38 64.73
CA VAL A 695 31.20 -21.24 64.32
C VAL A 695 30.07 -21.01 63.18
N ALA A 696 29.70 -19.85 62.57
CA ALA A 696 28.25 -19.54 62.15
C ALA A 696 27.65 -19.67 60.65
N LEU A 697 26.50 -18.98 60.36
CA LEU A 697 25.56 -18.87 59.16
C LEU A 697 24.95 -20.15 58.51
N LYS A 698 25.79 -21.04 58.00
CA LYS A 698 25.47 -22.06 56.97
C LYS A 698 24.18 -22.88 57.18
N LYS A 699 23.80 -23.10 58.44
CA LYS A 699 22.70 -23.97 58.89
C LYS A 699 21.29 -23.51 58.46
N VAL A 700 21.05 -22.20 58.31
CA VAL A 700 19.72 -21.67 57.93
C VAL A 700 19.31 -22.15 56.55
N LYS A 701 20.22 -22.02 55.58
CA LYS A 701 20.00 -22.35 54.17
C LYS A 701 19.76 -23.84 53.95
N GLU A 702 20.49 -24.68 54.68
CA GLU A 702 20.32 -26.13 54.68
C GLU A 702 18.93 -26.54 55.21
N PHE A 703 18.39 -25.83 56.21
CA PHE A 703 17.05 -26.06 56.76
C PHE A 703 15.92 -25.63 55.81
N ILE A 704 15.86 -24.36 55.41
CA ILE A 704 14.67 -23.80 54.74
C ILE A 704 14.48 -24.30 53.30
N VAL A 705 15.59 -24.61 52.61
CA VAL A 705 15.55 -25.24 51.27
C VAL A 705 15.01 -26.67 51.37
N GLU A 706 15.38 -27.41 52.40
CA GLU A 706 14.93 -28.80 52.57
C GLU A 706 13.47 -28.88 53.02
N LYS A 707 13.01 -27.97 53.88
CA LYS A 707 11.59 -27.81 54.23
C LYS A 707 10.73 -27.56 52.98
N GLN A 708 11.12 -26.60 52.14
CA GLN A 708 10.35 -26.23 50.94
C GLN A 708 10.28 -27.35 49.89
N LYS A 709 11.36 -28.14 49.70
CA LYS A 709 11.31 -29.34 48.83
C LYS A 709 10.29 -30.40 49.28
N GLN A 710 10.06 -30.50 50.60
CA GLN A 710 9.22 -31.56 51.19
C GLN A 710 7.75 -31.14 51.30
N GLU A 711 7.49 -29.84 51.49
CA GLU A 711 6.16 -29.33 51.83
C GLU A 711 5.47 -28.48 50.74
N LEU A 712 6.18 -27.99 49.71
CA LEU A 712 5.53 -27.19 48.65
C LEU A 712 4.52 -28.01 47.81
N PRO A 713 3.31 -27.46 47.52
CA PRO A 713 2.33 -28.11 46.66
C PRO A 713 2.82 -28.35 45.22
N LYS A 714 2.73 -29.59 44.74
CA LYS A 714 3.21 -30.03 43.41
C LYS A 714 2.50 -29.44 42.18
N HIS A 715 1.52 -28.56 42.37
CA HIS A 715 0.80 -27.85 41.30
C HIS A 715 1.30 -26.40 41.14
N LEU A 716 2.21 -25.94 42.01
CA LEU A 716 2.90 -24.67 41.82
C LEU A 716 3.95 -24.85 40.72
N HIS A 717 3.66 -24.27 39.56
CA HIS A 717 4.51 -24.34 38.38
C HIS A 717 5.47 -23.14 38.30
N TYR A 718 5.10 -22.00 38.89
CA TYR A 718 5.95 -20.81 39.03
C TYR A 718 6.57 -20.72 40.43
N HIS A 719 5.75 -20.70 41.50
CA HIS A 719 6.22 -20.57 42.90
C HIS A 719 6.81 -21.90 43.43
N ASN A 720 7.91 -22.33 42.82
CA ASN A 720 8.59 -23.60 43.08
C ASN A 720 10.04 -23.39 43.53
N ILE A 721 10.72 -24.46 43.98
CA ILE A 721 12.06 -24.38 44.57
C ILE A 721 13.12 -23.79 43.62
N ASN A 722 12.93 -23.85 42.30
CA ASN A 722 13.84 -23.24 41.32
C ASN A 722 13.65 -21.71 41.27
N HIS A 723 12.42 -21.19 41.36
CA HIS A 723 12.14 -19.75 41.45
C HIS A 723 12.79 -19.17 42.72
N ILE A 724 12.56 -19.82 43.88
CA ILE A 724 13.18 -19.41 45.16
C ILE A 724 14.71 -19.34 45.07
N LEU A 725 15.35 -20.30 44.41
CA LEU A 725 16.80 -20.31 44.20
C LEU A 725 17.26 -19.29 43.14
N ASP A 726 16.45 -18.99 42.13
CA ASP A 726 16.73 -17.97 41.12
C ASP A 726 16.65 -16.56 41.72
N VAL A 727 15.59 -16.24 42.47
CA VAL A 727 15.43 -14.98 43.21
C VAL A 727 16.59 -14.79 44.20
N HIS A 728 16.96 -15.83 44.95
CA HIS A 728 18.16 -15.81 45.81
C HIS A 728 19.44 -15.47 45.03
N ASN A 729 19.64 -16.03 43.84
CA ASN A 729 20.82 -15.75 43.02
C ASN A 729 20.76 -14.35 42.38
N ALA A 730 19.58 -13.88 41.99
CA ALA A 730 19.34 -12.51 41.54
C ALA A 730 19.67 -11.51 42.66
N VAL A 731 19.25 -11.77 43.90
CA VAL A 731 19.58 -10.96 45.09
C VAL A 731 21.09 -10.87 45.32
N ILE A 732 21.85 -11.97 45.24
CA ILE A 732 23.33 -11.91 45.36
C ILE A 732 23.94 -11.02 44.27
N ASN A 733 23.45 -11.12 43.03
CA ASN A 733 23.93 -10.31 41.92
C ASN A 733 23.58 -8.82 42.10
N TYR A 734 22.34 -8.50 42.49
CA TYR A 734 21.89 -7.13 42.74
C TYR A 734 22.57 -6.50 43.96
N ALA A 735 22.69 -7.22 45.08
CA ALA A 735 23.42 -6.76 46.26
C ALA A 735 24.90 -6.41 45.94
N LYS A 736 25.53 -7.19 45.05
CA LYS A 736 26.89 -6.92 44.56
C LYS A 736 26.97 -5.73 43.58
N LEU A 737 25.93 -5.49 42.78
CA LEU A 737 25.89 -4.38 41.83
C LEU A 737 25.55 -3.04 42.49
N GLU A 738 24.72 -3.04 43.53
CA GLU A 738 24.33 -1.86 44.31
C GLU A 738 25.28 -1.59 45.50
N GLY A 739 26.16 -2.53 45.86
CA GLY A 739 27.27 -2.31 46.81
C GLY A 739 26.94 -2.58 48.29
N ILE A 740 26.08 -3.55 48.57
CA ILE A 740 25.61 -3.89 49.93
C ILE A 740 26.71 -4.54 50.77
N SER A 741 26.75 -4.23 52.08
CA SER A 741 27.71 -4.79 53.03
C SER A 741 27.41 -6.25 53.40
N THR A 742 28.43 -7.05 53.70
CA THR A 742 28.33 -8.49 54.00
C THR A 742 27.18 -8.83 54.97
N GLU A 743 27.09 -8.13 56.10
CA GLU A 743 26.01 -8.32 57.09
C GLU A 743 24.60 -8.13 56.50
N ASN A 744 24.37 -7.08 55.70
CA ASN A 744 23.06 -6.85 55.09
C ASN A 744 22.82 -7.78 53.88
N THR A 745 23.87 -8.27 53.22
CA THR A 745 23.78 -9.31 52.19
C THR A 745 23.36 -10.65 52.79
N GLU A 746 23.86 -11.03 53.97
CA GLU A 746 23.40 -12.24 54.69
C GLU A 746 21.91 -12.16 55.07
N LEU A 747 21.41 -10.96 55.46
CA LEU A 747 19.99 -10.74 55.70
C LEU A 747 19.16 -10.80 54.40
N LEU A 748 19.67 -10.26 53.29
CA LEU A 748 19.05 -10.32 51.96
C LEU A 748 18.95 -11.76 51.42
N GLU A 749 20.04 -12.53 51.49
CA GLU A 749 20.04 -13.96 51.15
C GLU A 749 19.03 -14.74 52.01
N THR A 750 18.93 -14.40 53.30
CA THR A 750 17.97 -15.03 54.22
C THR A 750 16.52 -14.69 53.84
N ALA A 751 16.19 -13.43 53.54
CA ALA A 751 14.85 -13.05 53.11
C ALA A 751 14.46 -13.71 51.77
N ALA A 752 15.39 -13.77 50.81
CA ALA A 752 15.16 -14.42 49.52
C ALA A 752 14.87 -15.92 49.65
N LEU A 753 15.42 -16.61 50.65
CA LEU A 753 15.11 -18.02 50.91
C LEU A 753 13.74 -18.26 51.57
N PHE A 754 13.13 -17.23 52.15
CA PHE A 754 11.87 -17.30 52.88
C PHE A 754 10.67 -16.65 52.16
N HIS A 755 10.86 -15.76 51.18
CA HIS A 755 9.76 -14.93 50.61
C HIS A 755 8.52 -15.72 50.16
N ASP A 756 8.70 -16.85 49.49
CA ASP A 756 7.63 -17.73 49.01
C ASP A 756 7.26 -18.86 49.99
N SER A 757 7.92 -18.97 51.14
CA SER A 757 7.74 -20.14 52.03
C SER A 757 6.31 -20.32 52.54
N GLY A 758 5.50 -19.25 52.60
CA GLY A 758 4.06 -19.28 52.87
C GLY A 758 3.20 -20.06 51.85
N PHE A 759 3.68 -20.30 50.62
CA PHE A 759 3.02 -21.17 49.64
C PHE A 759 2.89 -22.64 50.10
N ILE A 760 3.67 -23.06 51.10
CA ILE A 760 3.46 -24.32 51.83
C ILE A 760 2.04 -24.39 52.43
N VAL A 761 1.46 -23.25 52.83
CA VAL A 761 0.17 -23.16 53.50
C VAL A 761 -0.94 -22.72 52.55
N LYS A 762 -0.73 -21.64 51.77
CA LYS A 762 -1.67 -21.13 50.74
C LYS A 762 -1.03 -20.02 49.90
N ALA A 763 -1.51 -19.84 48.66
CA ALA A 763 -1.09 -18.74 47.79
C ALA A 763 -1.61 -17.35 48.25
N ASP A 764 -2.89 -17.26 48.64
CA ASP A 764 -3.55 -15.98 48.92
C ASP A 764 -3.06 -15.34 50.24
N GLY A 765 -2.07 -14.45 50.14
CA GLY A 765 -1.42 -13.78 51.27
C GLY A 765 -0.26 -14.58 51.87
N HIS A 766 0.47 -15.32 51.05
CA HIS A 766 1.66 -16.10 51.44
C HIS A 766 2.75 -15.24 52.10
N GLU A 767 2.91 -13.97 51.71
CA GLU A 767 4.01 -13.10 52.18
C GLU A 767 3.96 -12.90 53.70
N LEU A 768 2.75 -12.84 54.27
CA LEU A 768 2.54 -12.73 55.71
C LEU A 768 2.92 -14.03 56.44
N ILE A 769 2.63 -15.20 55.84
CA ILE A 769 2.98 -16.51 56.40
C ILE A 769 4.48 -16.76 56.30
N SER A 770 5.12 -16.31 55.22
CA SER A 770 6.58 -16.27 55.07
C SER A 770 7.25 -15.43 56.16
N CYS A 771 6.62 -14.32 56.58
CA CYS A 771 7.06 -13.53 57.73
C CYS A 771 6.89 -14.28 59.07
N GLU A 772 5.78 -14.99 59.26
CA GLU A 772 5.54 -15.84 60.45
C GLU A 772 6.59 -16.97 60.54
N PHE A 773 6.92 -17.63 59.42
CA PHE A 773 7.99 -18.65 59.36
C PHE A 773 9.39 -18.07 59.62
N ALA A 774 9.68 -16.86 59.13
CA ALA A 774 10.95 -16.19 59.43
C ALA A 774 11.08 -15.88 60.94
N GLU A 775 10.00 -15.46 61.58
CA GLU A 775 9.94 -15.19 63.02
C GLU A 775 10.03 -16.46 63.88
N GLU A 776 9.40 -17.56 63.45
CA GLU A 776 9.48 -18.87 64.14
C GLU A 776 10.89 -19.49 64.07
N PHE A 777 11.50 -19.55 62.89
CA PHE A 777 12.67 -20.41 62.67
C PHE A 777 14.02 -19.72 62.87
N LEU A 778 14.18 -18.45 62.51
CA LEU A 778 15.49 -17.77 62.52
C LEU A 778 16.16 -17.62 63.91
N PRO A 779 15.44 -17.43 65.04
CA PRO A 779 16.06 -17.36 66.36
C PRO A 779 16.92 -18.58 66.72
N ASN A 780 16.55 -19.77 66.23
CA ASN A 780 17.26 -21.03 66.48
C ASN A 780 18.68 -21.07 65.87
N PHE A 781 18.98 -20.13 64.97
CA PHE A 781 20.28 -20.02 64.30
C PHE A 781 21.10 -18.81 64.77
N GLY A 782 20.61 -18.06 65.77
CA GLY A 782 21.30 -16.92 66.39
C GLY A 782 20.96 -15.55 65.80
N TYR A 783 19.87 -15.43 65.05
CA TYR A 783 19.38 -14.15 64.54
C TYR A 783 18.64 -13.38 65.65
N ASP A 784 18.84 -12.07 65.72
CA ASP A 784 18.12 -11.20 66.66
C ASP A 784 16.81 -10.63 66.08
N ALA A 785 15.98 -10.05 66.95
CA ALA A 785 14.68 -9.51 66.56
C ALA A 785 14.76 -8.32 65.57
N VAL A 786 15.84 -7.53 65.58
CA VAL A 786 16.05 -6.42 64.64
C VAL A 786 16.43 -6.93 63.26
N GLN A 787 17.21 -8.01 63.20
CA GLN A 787 17.50 -8.74 61.96
C GLN A 787 16.23 -9.39 61.37
N ILE A 788 15.40 -10.01 62.21
CA ILE A 788 14.14 -10.64 61.79
C ILE A 788 13.14 -9.60 61.27
N GLU A 789 12.97 -8.46 61.91
CA GLU A 789 12.07 -7.39 61.41
C GLU A 789 12.53 -6.82 60.05
N LYS A 790 13.85 -6.68 59.81
CA LYS A 790 14.37 -6.33 58.47
C LYS A 790 13.99 -7.38 57.42
N ILE A 791 14.12 -8.67 57.76
CA ILE A 791 13.80 -9.79 56.87
C ILE A 791 12.30 -9.80 56.53
N LYS A 792 11.43 -9.59 57.52
CA LYS A 792 9.98 -9.47 57.33
C LYS A 792 9.61 -8.26 56.46
N GLY A 793 10.27 -7.12 56.65
CA GLY A 793 10.11 -5.94 55.78
C GLY A 793 10.44 -6.23 54.31
N MET A 794 11.58 -6.88 54.07
CA MET A 794 11.98 -7.33 52.72
C MET A 794 10.95 -8.28 52.10
N ILE A 795 10.51 -9.31 52.82
CA ILE A 795 9.51 -10.28 52.33
C ILE A 795 8.18 -9.59 51.99
N MET A 796 7.71 -8.66 52.82
CA MET A 796 6.46 -7.93 52.57
C MET A 796 6.51 -7.00 51.34
N ALA A 797 7.70 -6.71 50.78
CA ALA A 797 7.86 -5.84 49.63
C ALA A 797 7.63 -6.52 48.26
N THR A 798 7.69 -7.85 48.17
CA THR A 798 7.37 -8.60 46.93
C THR A 798 5.88 -8.59 46.59
N LYS A 799 5.03 -8.42 47.62
CA LYS A 799 3.57 -8.38 47.54
C LYS A 799 3.05 -7.46 46.44
N ILE A 800 2.31 -8.01 45.48
CA ILE A 800 1.75 -7.24 44.35
C ILE A 800 0.51 -6.43 44.79
N PRO A 801 0.40 -5.13 44.46
CA PRO A 801 1.40 -4.29 43.79
C PRO A 801 2.53 -3.87 44.74
N GLN A 802 3.78 -4.12 44.30
CA GLN A 802 4.99 -3.91 45.10
C GLN A 802 5.13 -2.44 45.56
N SER A 803 5.50 -2.26 46.83
CA SER A 803 5.66 -0.95 47.45
C SER A 803 6.86 -0.87 48.42
N PRO A 804 8.10 -1.15 47.95
CA PRO A 804 9.30 -1.13 48.78
C PRO A 804 9.61 0.28 49.31
N THR A 805 9.95 0.36 50.60
CA THR A 805 10.21 1.61 51.35
C THR A 805 11.68 1.95 51.48
N ASN A 806 12.56 0.95 51.42
CA ASN A 806 14.01 1.11 51.52
C ASN A 806 14.75 0.26 50.47
N HIS A 807 16.07 0.45 50.39
CA HIS A 807 16.89 -0.10 49.32
C HIS A 807 17.03 -1.64 49.33
N LEU A 808 16.95 -2.29 50.50
CA LEU A 808 16.98 -3.76 50.56
C LEU A 808 15.65 -4.35 50.09
N GLU A 809 14.53 -3.72 50.45
CA GLU A 809 13.19 -4.05 49.93
C GLU A 809 13.11 -3.85 48.41
N GLN A 810 13.73 -2.80 47.86
CA GLN A 810 13.81 -2.58 46.41
C GLN A 810 14.56 -3.72 45.70
N ILE A 811 15.67 -4.19 46.27
CA ILE A 811 16.47 -5.27 45.71
C ILE A 811 15.69 -6.60 45.65
N LEU A 812 14.94 -6.96 46.71
CA LEU A 812 14.18 -8.20 46.71
C LEU A 812 12.93 -8.11 45.79
N ALA A 813 12.25 -6.96 45.77
CA ALA A 813 11.12 -6.72 44.86
C ALA A 813 11.52 -6.80 43.37
N ASP A 814 12.66 -6.22 43.00
CA ASP A 814 13.22 -6.31 41.64
C ASP A 814 13.71 -7.73 41.29
N ALA A 815 14.25 -8.47 42.26
CA ALA A 815 14.75 -9.83 42.06
C ALA A 815 13.63 -10.86 41.83
N ASP A 816 12.51 -10.72 42.55
CA ASP A 816 11.30 -11.52 42.38
C ASP A 816 10.72 -11.39 40.96
N LEU A 817 10.60 -10.15 40.45
CA LEU A 817 10.09 -9.86 39.11
C LEU A 817 11.17 -9.71 38.03
N ASP A 818 12.37 -10.25 38.26
CA ASP A 818 13.52 -10.18 37.34
C ASP A 818 13.20 -10.79 35.97
N TYR A 819 12.46 -11.90 35.95
CA TYR A 819 12.12 -12.69 34.77
C TYR A 819 11.40 -11.92 33.66
N LEU A 820 10.64 -10.86 34.00
CA LEU A 820 9.88 -10.06 33.03
C LEU A 820 10.78 -9.41 31.96
N GLY A 821 12.04 -9.15 32.30
CA GLY A 821 13.07 -8.60 31.40
C GLY A 821 14.15 -9.61 31.00
N ARG A 822 13.81 -10.90 30.92
CA ARG A 822 14.74 -11.96 30.46
C ARG A 822 14.28 -12.62 29.15
N ASP A 823 15.14 -13.50 28.62
CA ASP A 823 14.89 -14.30 27.41
C ASP A 823 14.06 -15.56 27.67
N ASP A 824 14.11 -16.12 28.88
CA ASP A 824 13.31 -17.26 29.37
C ASP A 824 11.88 -16.86 29.84
N PHE A 825 11.51 -15.59 29.65
CA PHE A 825 10.23 -15.01 30.07
C PHE A 825 9.00 -15.83 29.65
N GLU A 826 8.96 -16.35 28.42
CA GLU A 826 7.80 -17.08 27.92
C GLU A 826 7.65 -18.46 28.59
N GLU A 827 8.74 -19.13 28.96
CA GLU A 827 8.69 -20.38 29.72
C GLU A 827 8.14 -20.15 31.13
N ILE A 828 8.66 -19.12 31.82
CA ILE A 828 8.28 -18.77 33.19
C ILE A 828 6.84 -18.23 33.26
N SER A 829 6.43 -17.41 32.29
CA SER A 829 5.04 -16.93 32.17
C SER A 829 4.05 -18.07 31.89
N ASN A 830 4.43 -19.07 31.09
CA ASN A 830 3.60 -20.26 30.87
C ASN A 830 3.51 -21.14 32.13
N GLY A 831 4.55 -21.19 32.96
CA GLY A 831 4.48 -21.79 34.30
C GLY A 831 3.42 -21.11 35.17
N LEU A 832 3.47 -19.78 35.28
CA LEU A 832 2.49 -19.00 36.05
C LEU A 832 1.06 -19.10 35.46
N PHE A 833 0.92 -19.22 34.14
CA PHE A 833 -0.37 -19.47 33.49
C PHE A 833 -0.98 -20.80 33.91
N GLU A 834 -0.25 -21.91 33.81
CA GLU A 834 -0.77 -23.24 34.17
C GLU A 834 -1.09 -23.35 35.67
N GLU A 835 -0.35 -22.65 36.53
CA GLU A 835 -0.65 -22.53 37.95
C GLU A 835 -1.96 -21.76 38.22
N LEU A 836 -2.11 -20.54 37.68
CA LEU A 836 -3.33 -19.73 37.84
C LEU A 836 -4.56 -20.40 37.19
N LYS A 837 -4.35 -21.21 36.16
CA LYS A 837 -5.36 -22.04 35.51
C LYS A 837 -5.76 -23.24 36.37
N ALA A 838 -4.82 -23.89 37.06
CA ALA A 838 -5.11 -24.93 38.06
C ALA A 838 -5.90 -24.36 39.26
N GLU A 839 -5.61 -23.13 39.68
CA GLU A 839 -6.38 -22.41 40.70
C GLU A 839 -7.72 -21.83 40.18
N ASN A 840 -8.06 -22.00 38.89
CA ASN A 840 -9.24 -21.42 38.22
C ASN A 840 -9.29 -19.87 38.24
N LYS A 841 -8.16 -19.20 38.51
CA LYS A 841 -8.01 -17.73 38.46
C LYS A 841 -7.93 -17.20 37.02
N VAL A 842 -7.54 -18.04 36.05
CA VAL A 842 -7.52 -17.70 34.60
C VAL A 842 -8.09 -18.85 33.77
N THR A 843 -8.94 -18.53 32.78
CA THR A 843 -9.64 -19.52 31.94
C THR A 843 -8.91 -19.92 30.66
N ASP A 844 -8.15 -19.00 30.07
CA ASP A 844 -7.61 -19.13 28.72
C ASP A 844 -6.44 -18.16 28.47
N LEU A 845 -5.64 -18.44 27.44
CA LEU A 845 -4.42 -17.70 27.12
C LEU A 845 -4.69 -16.25 26.66
N ASN A 846 -5.85 -15.95 26.08
CA ASN A 846 -6.19 -14.59 25.63
C ASN A 846 -6.57 -13.71 26.84
N THR A 847 -7.28 -14.27 27.82
CA THR A 847 -7.50 -13.67 29.14
C THR A 847 -6.20 -13.50 29.91
N TRP A 848 -5.30 -14.50 29.89
CA TRP A 848 -3.95 -14.38 30.48
C TRP A 848 -3.18 -13.20 29.88
N ASN A 849 -3.04 -13.15 28.56
CA ASN A 849 -2.25 -12.12 27.88
C ASN A 849 -2.80 -10.69 28.13
N LYS A 850 -4.11 -10.51 28.32
CA LYS A 850 -4.70 -9.23 28.76
C LYS A 850 -4.28 -8.84 30.18
N ILE A 851 -4.24 -9.79 31.11
CA ILE A 851 -3.74 -9.58 32.48
C ILE A 851 -2.25 -9.23 32.44
N GLN A 852 -1.45 -9.99 31.67
CA GLN A 852 -0.01 -9.72 31.49
C GLN A 852 0.25 -8.29 30.97
N VAL A 853 -0.42 -7.86 29.88
CA VAL A 853 -0.26 -6.50 29.35
C VAL A 853 -0.61 -5.45 30.41
N SER A 854 -1.73 -5.63 31.13
CA SER A 854 -2.14 -4.69 32.18
C SER A 854 -1.24 -4.69 33.42
N PHE A 855 -0.41 -5.73 33.61
CA PHE A 855 0.61 -5.82 34.65
C PHE A 855 1.92 -5.16 34.20
N PHE A 856 2.41 -5.51 33.01
CA PHE A 856 3.62 -4.91 32.41
C PHE A 856 3.53 -3.38 32.28
N GLU A 857 2.35 -2.85 31.94
CA GLU A 857 2.11 -1.40 31.81
C GLU A 857 2.01 -0.66 33.16
N LYS A 858 1.93 -1.38 34.29
CA LYS A 858 1.88 -0.80 35.65
C LYS A 858 3.17 -1.04 36.43
N HIS A 859 3.81 -2.19 36.27
CA HIS A 859 5.05 -2.54 36.96
C HIS A 859 6.23 -1.68 36.43
N SER A 860 7.13 -1.25 37.31
CA SER A 860 8.44 -0.67 36.97
C SER A 860 9.47 -1.05 38.02
N TYR A 861 10.69 -1.42 37.59
CA TYR A 861 11.79 -1.77 38.49
C TYR A 861 12.26 -0.56 39.32
N PHE A 862 12.75 -0.81 40.54
CA PHE A 862 13.05 0.21 41.55
C PHE A 862 14.54 0.60 41.61
N THR A 863 15.46 -0.36 41.51
CA THR A 863 16.92 -0.17 41.53
C THR A 863 17.47 0.27 40.17
N GLU A 864 18.67 0.85 40.14
CA GLU A 864 19.30 1.27 38.89
C GLU A 864 19.92 0.09 38.12
N SER A 865 20.41 -0.94 38.82
CA SER A 865 20.88 -2.18 38.17
C SER A 865 19.75 -2.94 37.48
N ALA A 866 18.60 -3.17 38.12
CA ALA A 866 17.48 -3.87 37.48
C ALA A 866 16.93 -3.09 36.28
N LYS A 867 16.68 -1.77 36.42
CA LYS A 867 16.28 -0.90 35.30
C LYS A 867 17.23 -1.05 34.09
N ARG A 868 18.55 -1.00 34.34
CA ARG A 868 19.59 -1.08 33.31
C ARG A 868 19.72 -2.45 32.67
N LEU A 869 19.42 -3.54 33.41
CA LEU A 869 19.55 -4.91 32.91
C LEU A 869 18.27 -5.46 32.26
N ARG A 870 17.10 -4.92 32.60
CA ARG A 870 15.79 -5.55 32.30
C ARG A 870 14.82 -4.71 31.48
N ASN A 871 14.88 -3.38 31.49
CA ASN A 871 13.84 -2.55 30.85
C ASN A 871 13.70 -2.79 29.34
N ASP A 872 14.81 -2.83 28.59
CA ASP A 872 14.77 -2.99 27.12
C ASP A 872 14.14 -4.33 26.71
N LYS A 873 14.51 -5.42 27.39
CA LYS A 873 13.95 -6.75 27.15
C LYS A 873 12.49 -6.84 27.63
N LYS A 874 12.15 -6.23 28.76
CA LYS A 874 10.77 -6.13 29.26
C LYS A 874 9.84 -5.44 28.25
N GLN A 875 10.31 -4.39 27.56
CA GLN A 875 9.55 -3.76 26.47
C GLN A 875 9.41 -4.66 25.24
N GLN A 876 10.44 -5.42 24.87
CA GLN A 876 10.33 -6.42 23.79
C GLN A 876 9.31 -7.52 24.12
N ASN A 877 9.30 -8.00 25.37
CA ASN A 877 8.36 -8.99 25.87
C ASN A 877 6.91 -8.45 25.88
N LEU A 878 6.70 -7.19 26.30
CA LEU A 878 5.40 -6.53 26.22
C LEU A 878 4.87 -6.45 24.78
N GLU A 879 5.72 -6.05 23.83
CA GLU A 879 5.34 -5.97 22.41
C GLU A 879 5.16 -7.34 21.74
N LEU A 880 5.74 -8.41 22.30
CA LEU A 880 5.44 -9.79 21.89
C LEU A 880 4.03 -10.21 22.34
N ILE A 881 3.69 -10.02 23.62
CA ILE A 881 2.36 -10.35 24.17
C ILE A 881 1.27 -9.54 23.47
N LYS A 882 1.51 -8.26 23.18
CA LYS A 882 0.57 -7.40 22.43
C LYS A 882 0.30 -7.92 21.02
N LYS A 883 1.29 -8.51 20.34
CA LYS A 883 1.09 -9.15 19.03
C LYS A 883 0.33 -10.47 19.11
N GLN A 884 0.43 -11.20 20.22
CA GLN A 884 -0.39 -12.40 20.50
C GLN A 884 -1.87 -12.07 20.82
N LEU A 885 -2.27 -10.79 20.84
CA LEU A 885 -3.64 -10.31 21.07
C LEU A 885 -4.30 -9.68 19.83
N LEU A 886 -3.62 -9.69 18.67
CA LEU A 886 -4.09 -9.14 17.38
C LEU A 886 -4.55 -10.23 16.41
#